data_AF-A0A959C2T2-F1
#
_entry.id   AF-A0A959C2T2-F1
#
_cell.length_a   1.000
_cell.length_b   1.000
_cell.length_c   1.000
_cell.angle_alpha   90.00
_cell.angle_beta   90.00
_cell.angle_gamma   90.00
#
_symmetry.space_group_name_H-M   'P 1'
#
loop_
_entity.id
_entity.type
_entity.pdbx_description
1 polymer ?
#
loop_
_entity_poly.entity_id
_entity_poly.type
_entity_poly.pdbx_seq_one_letter_code
_entity_poly.pdbx_strand_id
1 'polypeptide(L)'
;LTIIKDAVRMVEENHGIKLDMDAVPLEDPKTYELFQRGETVAIFQYESSGMQKYMKELVPTTFEDLIAMNALYRPGPLEYIPEFIDRKHGRKPVTYDLADMEEYLHETYGVCVSGDTLVFDAQGGSFVRIDELENRVGNFLVQGVDENLEPRQARMTHWVCNGRRKVLEMKLQNGASIKLTPDHQVLTENGWQAVGALEVGDYIATPRELVIVGEESARQKFSKQKKNQTEHVAVYAGASFPEQPELLNGLAKNGVRWEEITEIRPAGEELVYDITVEGIHNFVGNNIIVHNCVYQEQVMLLSQKLAGFTKGQADKLRKAMGKKLKADLDAMYPKFIEGGSERGHAQPILEKVWKDWEAFASYAFNKSHSTCYAFVAFQTAYLKAHYPAEFMASVLTHNKNDISKITFFLQECKRMGLNVLGPSVNESVSDFSVDKSGHIRFGLSALKGVGEGPVEEILEERKTNGAFESIFDMMRRLSLRSVNKKVMESLALGGAFDCFAGTHRAQYFAPSDKFDSLLEHALRYGNAYQSQKAQAVNSLFGETDEVMIPEPPLPDCNPWPLLEKLNNEKQVTGIFVSGHPLDDYRLEVENFVTCTLNEVDDNQNRPALNLAGMVTLARHLVSKNGNGWGIFELSDYNGSYEFKLFGEDYQKFKHLFEDGKALFIKAGWQRSWRNEGMELKIKDVKLLEGVAENMTQAITIKLPVEAITMEMIDRIDELCKQHEGPHRLRMELVDKSKRLRLAMAAKGRGVNATNGFIVELERLGVEYQVN
;
A
#
# COMPACT_ATOMS: atom_id res chain seq x y z
N LEU A 1 -19.63 -2.94 4.74
CA LEU A 1 -21.10 -2.89 4.58
C LEU A 1 -21.73 -1.61 5.12
N THR A 2 -21.78 -1.35 6.44
CA THR A 2 -22.45 -0.12 6.95
C THR A 2 -21.85 1.17 6.37
N ILE A 3 -20.51 1.28 6.36
CA ILE A 3 -19.75 2.36 5.69
C ILE A 3 -20.16 2.54 4.22
N ILE A 4 -20.36 1.44 3.49
CA ILE A 4 -20.77 1.49 2.07
C ILE A 4 -22.19 2.06 1.95
N LYS A 5 -23.14 1.57 2.77
CA LYS A 5 -24.53 2.05 2.75
C LYS A 5 -24.63 3.53 3.13
N ASP A 6 -23.85 3.96 4.12
CA ASP A 6 -23.87 5.32 4.65
C ASP A 6 -23.17 6.30 3.69
N ALA A 7 -22.02 5.93 3.10
CA ALA A 7 -21.40 6.68 2.00
C ALA A 7 -22.30 6.77 0.76
N VAL A 8 -22.97 5.69 0.35
CA VAL A 8 -23.93 5.72 -0.78
C VAL A 8 -25.12 6.64 -0.48
N ARG A 9 -25.60 6.69 0.77
CA ARG A 9 -26.63 7.66 1.17
C ARG A 9 -26.11 9.09 1.00
N MET A 10 -24.90 9.40 1.47
CA MET A 10 -24.30 10.73 1.28
C MET A 10 -24.11 11.09 -0.21
N VAL A 11 -23.78 10.12 -1.07
CA VAL A 11 -23.68 10.35 -2.52
C VAL A 11 -25.05 10.62 -3.16
N GLU A 12 -26.10 9.88 -2.76
CA GLU A 12 -27.48 10.13 -3.22
C GLU A 12 -28.01 11.49 -2.69
N GLU A 13 -27.64 11.89 -1.46
CA GLU A 13 -27.99 13.17 -0.83
C GLU A 13 -27.27 14.39 -1.47
N ASN A 14 -25.97 14.28 -1.76
CA ASN A 14 -25.16 15.40 -2.27
C ASN A 14 -25.16 15.55 -3.80
N HIS A 15 -25.09 14.43 -4.54
CA HIS A 15 -24.94 14.44 -6.00
C HIS A 15 -26.24 14.06 -6.73
N GLY A 16 -27.24 13.55 -6.01
CA GLY A 16 -28.46 12.97 -6.63
C GLY A 16 -28.19 11.65 -7.38
N ILE A 17 -27.01 11.06 -7.21
CA ILE A 17 -26.58 9.85 -7.93
C ILE A 17 -26.89 8.63 -7.06
N LYS A 18 -27.84 7.81 -7.50
CA LYS A 18 -28.12 6.52 -6.87
C LYS A 18 -27.14 5.47 -7.37
N LEU A 19 -26.08 5.20 -6.60
CA LEU A 19 -25.13 4.14 -6.87
C LEU A 19 -25.74 2.76 -6.55
N ASP A 20 -25.69 1.85 -7.52
CA ASP A 20 -25.84 0.41 -7.25
C ASP A 20 -24.44 -0.18 -7.02
N MET A 21 -24.17 -0.61 -5.78
CA MET A 21 -22.87 -1.14 -5.40
C MET A 21 -22.66 -2.59 -5.84
N ASP A 22 -23.72 -3.33 -6.15
CA ASP A 22 -23.65 -4.71 -6.62
C ASP A 22 -23.41 -4.78 -8.15
N ALA A 23 -23.55 -3.64 -8.85
CA ALA A 23 -23.32 -3.46 -10.29
C ALA A 23 -22.07 -2.62 -10.64
N VAL A 24 -21.11 -2.46 -9.71
CA VAL A 24 -19.86 -1.73 -9.93
C VAL A 24 -18.98 -2.44 -10.98
N PRO A 25 -18.47 -1.75 -12.01
CA PRO A 25 -17.62 -2.37 -13.04
C PRO A 25 -16.27 -2.80 -12.44
N LEU A 26 -15.93 -4.07 -12.62
CA LEU A 26 -14.70 -4.66 -12.06
C LEU A 26 -13.44 -4.22 -12.81
N GLU A 27 -13.60 -3.56 -13.96
CA GLU A 27 -12.53 -3.09 -14.85
C GLU A 27 -12.20 -1.60 -14.65
N ASP A 28 -12.74 -0.93 -13.63
CA ASP A 28 -12.56 0.52 -13.43
C ASP A 28 -11.08 0.91 -13.19
N PRO A 29 -10.46 1.70 -14.10
CA PRO A 29 -9.02 1.97 -14.04
C PRO A 29 -8.62 2.81 -12.82
N LYS A 30 -9.45 3.76 -12.37
CA LYS A 30 -9.14 4.59 -11.18
C LYS A 30 -9.05 3.74 -9.91
N THR A 31 -9.91 2.73 -9.79
CA THR A 31 -9.90 1.80 -8.68
C THR A 31 -8.61 0.99 -8.65
N TYR A 32 -8.13 0.51 -9.81
CA TYR A 32 -6.83 -0.15 -9.90
C TYR A 32 -5.66 0.80 -9.64
N GLU A 33 -5.65 2.01 -10.19
CA GLU A 33 -4.60 3.01 -9.92
C GLU A 33 -4.40 3.24 -8.41
N LEU A 34 -5.49 3.33 -7.64
CA LEU A 34 -5.45 3.50 -6.19
C LEU A 34 -4.76 2.32 -5.51
N PHE A 35 -5.10 1.09 -5.90
CA PHE A 35 -4.41 -0.12 -5.43
C PHE A 35 -2.93 -0.15 -5.85
N GLN A 36 -2.60 0.23 -7.09
CA GLN A 36 -1.22 0.27 -7.63
C GLN A 36 -0.35 1.32 -6.92
N ARG A 37 -0.91 2.49 -6.58
CA ARG A 37 -0.26 3.51 -5.72
C ARG A 37 -0.18 3.07 -4.26
N GLY A 38 -0.81 1.95 -3.88
CA GLY A 38 -0.86 1.44 -2.51
C GLY A 38 -1.62 2.35 -1.54
N GLU A 39 -2.59 3.12 -2.03
CA GLU A 39 -3.37 4.10 -1.26
C GLU A 39 -4.49 3.44 -0.43
N THR A 40 -4.27 2.22 0.03
CA THR A 40 -5.31 1.31 0.54
C THR A 40 -5.70 1.53 2.01
N VAL A 41 -5.32 2.66 2.61
CA VAL A 41 -5.83 3.11 3.92
C VAL A 41 -7.36 3.19 3.87
N ALA A 42 -8.03 2.66 4.88
CA ALA A 42 -9.49 2.49 4.97
C ALA A 42 -10.14 1.53 3.93
N ILE A 43 -9.36 0.86 3.06
CA ILE A 43 -9.88 -0.16 2.15
C ILE A 43 -9.87 -1.52 2.85
N PHE A 44 -11.06 -2.09 3.03
CA PHE A 44 -11.29 -3.29 3.83
C PHE A 44 -10.36 -4.46 3.45
N GLN A 45 -9.71 -5.08 4.44
CA GLN A 45 -8.58 -6.05 4.33
C GLN A 45 -7.22 -5.47 3.86
N TYR A 46 -7.19 -4.43 3.04
CA TYR A 46 -5.94 -3.94 2.41
C TYR A 46 -5.20 -2.84 3.19
N GLU A 47 -5.70 -2.46 4.37
CA GLU A 47 -5.23 -1.29 5.13
C GLU A 47 -3.78 -1.39 5.64
N SER A 48 -3.24 -2.59 5.89
CA SER A 48 -1.94 -2.76 6.55
C SER A 48 -0.74 -2.36 5.68
N SER A 49 0.30 -1.79 6.29
CA SER A 49 1.50 -1.28 5.59
C SER A 49 2.25 -2.35 4.78
N GLY A 50 2.32 -3.59 5.27
CA GLY A 50 2.90 -4.71 4.52
C GLY A 50 2.08 -5.09 3.29
N MET A 51 0.75 -4.96 3.35
CA MET A 51 -0.11 -5.15 2.18
C MET A 51 0.08 -3.98 1.21
N GLN A 52 0.05 -2.73 1.68
CA GLN A 52 0.33 -1.54 0.85
C GLN A 52 1.65 -1.67 0.07
N LYS A 53 2.70 -2.21 0.71
CA LYS A 53 3.97 -2.54 0.04
C LYS A 53 3.76 -3.55 -1.09
N TYR A 54 3.21 -4.73 -0.79
CA TYR A 54 3.03 -5.76 -1.82
C TYR A 54 2.06 -5.37 -2.93
N MET A 55 1.07 -4.50 -2.68
CA MET A 55 0.18 -3.98 -3.73
C MET A 55 0.93 -3.06 -4.72
N LYS A 56 1.88 -2.25 -4.23
CA LYS A 56 2.80 -1.47 -5.09
C LYS A 56 3.75 -2.36 -5.89
N GLU A 57 4.19 -3.48 -5.32
CA GLU A 57 5.08 -4.43 -6.00
C GLU A 57 4.34 -5.32 -7.02
N LEU A 58 3.09 -5.72 -6.72
CA LEU A 58 2.22 -6.52 -7.60
C LEU A 58 1.66 -5.73 -8.78
N VAL A 59 1.39 -4.44 -8.59
CA VAL A 59 0.72 -3.56 -9.57
C VAL A 59 -0.56 -4.23 -10.12
N PRO A 60 -1.62 -4.38 -9.30
CA PRO A 60 -2.82 -5.13 -9.69
C PRO A 60 -3.50 -4.54 -10.93
N THR A 61 -3.93 -5.43 -11.82
CA THR A 61 -4.47 -5.16 -13.16
C THR A 61 -5.75 -5.96 -13.45
N THR A 62 -6.02 -7.00 -12.67
CA THR A 62 -7.25 -7.81 -12.76
C THR A 62 -7.88 -7.97 -11.38
N PHE A 63 -9.13 -8.43 -11.31
CA PHE A 63 -9.80 -8.67 -10.03
C PHE A 63 -9.21 -9.90 -9.32
N GLU A 64 -8.71 -10.86 -10.09
CA GLU A 64 -8.02 -12.08 -9.67
C GLU A 64 -6.76 -11.77 -8.85
N ASP A 65 -6.01 -10.71 -9.19
CA ASP A 65 -4.87 -10.24 -8.40
C ASP A 65 -5.28 -9.94 -6.93
N LEU A 66 -6.44 -9.31 -6.75
CA LEU A 66 -6.98 -8.98 -5.42
C LEU A 66 -7.41 -10.25 -4.68
N ILE A 67 -8.10 -11.16 -5.37
CA ILE A 67 -8.51 -12.45 -4.83
C ILE A 67 -7.28 -13.26 -4.35
N ALA A 68 -6.19 -13.23 -5.11
CA ALA A 68 -4.92 -13.87 -4.79
C ALA A 68 -4.22 -13.21 -3.59
N MET A 69 -4.12 -11.88 -3.53
CA MET A 69 -3.50 -11.19 -2.39
C MET A 69 -4.25 -11.41 -1.07
N ASN A 70 -5.58 -11.39 -1.10
CA ASN A 70 -6.40 -11.77 0.07
C ASN A 70 -6.20 -13.23 0.50
N ALA A 71 -5.76 -14.13 -0.39
CA ALA A 71 -5.41 -15.50 -0.05
C ALA A 71 -3.99 -15.60 0.54
N LEU A 72 -3.00 -14.98 -0.12
CA LEU A 72 -1.57 -15.14 0.19
C LEU A 72 -1.08 -14.31 1.40
N TYR A 73 -1.67 -13.15 1.69
CA TYR A 73 -1.22 -12.25 2.76
C TYR A 73 -1.62 -12.73 4.17
N ARG A 74 -1.03 -13.86 4.60
CA ARG A 74 -1.30 -14.57 5.85
C ARG A 74 -0.02 -15.21 6.40
N PRO A 75 0.13 -15.41 7.72
CA PRO A 75 1.26 -16.17 8.27
C PRO A 75 1.33 -17.58 7.66
N GLY A 76 2.48 -17.95 7.09
CA GLY A 76 2.62 -19.08 6.18
C GLY A 76 2.77 -18.61 4.74
N PRO A 77 1.67 -18.46 3.95
CA PRO A 77 1.77 -18.23 2.51
C PRO A 77 2.31 -16.86 2.09
N LEU A 78 2.53 -15.93 3.04
CA LEU A 78 3.17 -14.64 2.79
C LEU A 78 4.58 -14.77 2.19
N GLU A 79 5.28 -15.88 2.43
CA GLU A 79 6.60 -16.19 1.86
C GLU A 79 6.55 -16.42 0.33
N TYR A 80 5.39 -16.80 -0.23
CA TYR A 80 5.19 -16.99 -1.67
C TYR A 80 4.77 -15.71 -2.42
N ILE A 81 4.53 -14.59 -1.71
CA ILE A 81 4.09 -13.34 -2.37
C ILE A 81 5.14 -12.78 -3.33
N PRO A 82 6.44 -12.71 -2.99
CA PRO A 82 7.47 -12.27 -3.95
C PRO A 82 7.49 -13.15 -5.20
N GLU A 83 7.37 -14.46 -5.04
CA GLU A 83 7.30 -15.41 -6.16
C GLU A 83 6.04 -15.23 -7.01
N PHE A 84 4.87 -15.01 -6.42
CA PHE A 84 3.64 -14.70 -7.16
C PHE A 84 3.75 -13.38 -7.94
N ILE A 85 4.36 -12.35 -7.33
CA ILE A 85 4.62 -11.06 -7.96
C ILE A 85 5.62 -11.21 -9.12
N ASP A 86 6.72 -11.93 -8.92
CA ASP A 86 7.72 -12.22 -9.96
C ASP A 86 7.10 -13.03 -11.11
N ARG A 87 6.23 -14.00 -10.81
CA ARG A 87 5.48 -14.78 -11.81
C ARG A 87 4.56 -13.91 -12.65
N LYS A 88 3.75 -13.07 -12.02
CA LYS A 88 2.88 -12.10 -12.72
C LYS A 88 3.66 -11.17 -13.64
N HIS A 89 4.80 -10.64 -13.17
CA HIS A 89 5.65 -9.73 -13.96
C HIS A 89 6.56 -10.44 -14.97
N GLY A 90 6.43 -11.76 -15.17
CA GLY A 90 7.26 -12.54 -16.09
C GLY A 90 8.75 -12.61 -15.71
N ARG A 91 9.07 -12.37 -14.43
CA ARG A 91 10.41 -12.46 -13.83
C ARG A 91 10.73 -13.83 -13.25
N LYS A 92 9.73 -14.71 -13.11
CA LYS A 92 9.87 -16.11 -12.70
C LYS A 92 8.76 -16.96 -13.36
N PRO A 93 8.97 -18.25 -13.65
CA PRO A 93 7.93 -19.15 -14.15
C PRO A 93 7.40 -20.09 -13.04
N VAL A 94 6.66 -21.14 -13.43
CA VAL A 94 5.76 -21.99 -12.58
C VAL A 94 6.03 -23.48 -12.87
N THR A 95 5.87 -24.45 -11.95
CA THR A 95 6.34 -25.88 -12.00
C THR A 95 5.33 -27.02 -11.57
N TYR A 96 4.99 -28.02 -12.42
CA TYR A 96 3.74 -28.86 -12.52
C TYR A 96 3.75 -30.24 -11.83
N ASP A 97 2.53 -30.79 -11.76
CA ASP A 97 2.26 -32.16 -11.31
C ASP A 97 1.30 -32.99 -12.19
N LEU A 98 0.37 -32.40 -12.97
CA LEU A 98 -0.52 -33.11 -13.93
C LEU A 98 -0.92 -32.21 -15.13
N ALA A 99 -1.36 -32.79 -16.25
CA ALA A 99 -1.88 -32.02 -17.39
C ALA A 99 -3.30 -31.49 -17.15
N ASP A 100 -4.18 -32.31 -16.55
CA ASP A 100 -5.55 -31.90 -16.20
C ASP A 100 -5.62 -30.78 -15.15
N MET A 101 -4.49 -30.45 -14.53
CA MET A 101 -4.32 -29.33 -13.62
C MET A 101 -4.30 -27.96 -14.34
N GLU A 102 -3.77 -27.89 -15.56
CA GLU A 102 -3.57 -26.65 -16.31
C GLU A 102 -4.85 -25.81 -16.44
N GLU A 103 -5.96 -26.44 -16.82
CA GLU A 103 -7.30 -25.83 -16.96
C GLU A 103 -7.67 -24.94 -15.76
N TYR A 104 -7.44 -25.41 -14.53
CA TYR A 104 -7.83 -24.67 -13.33
C TYR A 104 -6.73 -23.78 -12.77
N LEU A 105 -5.48 -23.93 -13.23
CA LEU A 105 -4.28 -23.44 -12.55
C LEU A 105 -3.43 -22.47 -13.40
N HIS A 106 -3.83 -22.26 -14.66
CA HIS A 106 -3.25 -21.29 -15.59
C HIS A 106 -3.19 -19.84 -15.06
N GLU A 107 -4.02 -19.49 -14.06
CA GLU A 107 -4.02 -18.20 -13.32
C GLU A 107 -2.68 -17.89 -12.58
N THR A 108 -1.57 -18.58 -12.89
CA THR A 108 -0.32 -18.54 -12.10
C THR A 108 1.04 -18.37 -12.84
N TYR A 109 1.15 -18.59 -14.19
CA TYR A 109 2.23 -18.16 -15.16
C TYR A 109 3.54 -19.01 -15.46
N GLY A 110 3.58 -19.85 -16.51
CA GLY A 110 4.61 -20.93 -16.85
C GLY A 110 5.98 -20.64 -17.55
N VAL A 111 6.74 -21.73 -17.88
CA VAL A 111 8.16 -21.81 -18.42
C VAL A 111 8.27 -22.01 -19.97
N CYS A 112 9.44 -21.83 -20.64
CA CYS A 112 9.65 -22.03 -22.12
C CYS A 112 11.09 -22.45 -22.57
N VAL A 113 11.26 -23.05 -23.77
CA VAL A 113 12.54 -23.43 -24.45
C VAL A 113 12.72 -22.77 -25.85
N SER A 114 13.89 -22.85 -26.51
CA SER A 114 14.10 -22.26 -27.86
C SER A 114 13.53 -23.07 -29.05
N GLY A 115 13.20 -22.39 -30.16
CA GLY A 115 12.64 -23.01 -31.36
C GLY A 115 13.54 -23.98 -32.14
N ASP A 116 14.87 -23.84 -32.05
CA ASP A 116 15.82 -24.77 -32.67
C ASP A 116 16.15 -25.99 -31.80
N THR A 117 15.50 -26.14 -30.64
CA THR A 117 15.54 -27.35 -29.82
C THR A 117 14.94 -28.53 -30.58
N LEU A 118 15.74 -29.57 -30.82
CA LEU A 118 15.32 -30.84 -31.40
C LEU A 118 14.71 -31.75 -30.32
N VAL A 119 13.46 -32.14 -30.50
CA VAL A 119 12.75 -33.11 -29.66
C VAL A 119 12.80 -34.48 -30.33
N PHE A 120 13.03 -35.54 -29.56
CA PHE A 120 13.12 -36.90 -30.08
C PHE A 120 11.72 -37.51 -30.30
N ASP A 121 11.42 -37.88 -31.55
CA ASP A 121 10.25 -38.68 -31.93
C ASP A 121 10.49 -40.14 -31.54
N ALA A 122 9.91 -40.56 -30.43
CA ALA A 122 9.98 -41.92 -29.92
C ALA A 122 9.15 -42.92 -30.73
N GLN A 123 8.28 -42.48 -31.64
CA GLN A 123 7.55 -43.36 -32.56
C GLN A 123 8.30 -43.54 -33.90
N GLY A 124 8.88 -42.46 -34.42
CA GLY A 124 9.63 -42.44 -35.68
C GLY A 124 11.13 -42.74 -35.56
N GLY A 125 11.71 -42.64 -34.35
CA GLY A 125 13.14 -42.80 -34.11
C GLY A 125 14.00 -41.64 -34.66
N SER A 126 13.44 -40.43 -34.76
CA SER A 126 14.06 -39.29 -35.43
C SER A 126 13.93 -37.99 -34.63
N PHE A 127 14.82 -37.03 -34.84
CA PHE A 127 14.74 -35.73 -34.19
C PHE A 127 13.97 -34.72 -35.05
N VAL A 128 13.08 -33.94 -34.44
CA VAL A 128 12.29 -32.89 -35.09
C VAL A 128 12.43 -31.59 -34.29
N ARG A 129 12.58 -30.45 -34.96
CA ARG A 129 12.64 -29.13 -34.30
C ARG A 129 11.33 -28.83 -33.60
N ILE A 130 11.39 -28.30 -32.38
CA ILE A 130 10.18 -27.95 -31.63
C ILE A 130 9.33 -26.92 -32.39
N ASP A 131 9.92 -25.97 -33.12
CA ASP A 131 9.17 -24.99 -33.92
C ASP A 131 8.42 -25.57 -35.14
N GLU A 132 8.67 -26.84 -35.51
CA GLU A 132 7.94 -27.56 -36.58
C GLU A 132 6.83 -28.49 -36.05
N LEU A 133 6.62 -28.58 -34.72
CA LEU A 133 5.72 -29.57 -34.10
C LEU A 133 4.24 -29.18 -34.01
N GLU A 134 3.87 -27.92 -34.30
CA GLU A 134 2.49 -27.40 -34.26
C GLU A 134 1.48 -28.36 -34.92
N ASN A 135 1.79 -28.83 -36.13
CA ASN A 135 0.91 -29.69 -36.94
C ASN A 135 1.00 -31.18 -36.58
N ARG A 136 1.71 -31.54 -35.49
CA ARG A 136 1.89 -32.92 -35.00
C ARG A 136 1.32 -33.14 -33.59
N VAL A 137 0.73 -32.11 -32.97
CA VAL A 137 0.02 -32.21 -31.69
C VAL A 137 -0.97 -33.39 -31.69
N GLY A 138 -0.98 -34.14 -30.59
CA GLY A 138 -1.80 -35.35 -30.42
C GLY A 138 -1.30 -36.60 -31.13
N ASN A 139 -0.37 -36.50 -32.10
CA ASN A 139 0.20 -37.64 -32.84
C ASN A 139 1.72 -37.80 -32.68
N PHE A 140 2.43 -36.80 -32.15
CA PHE A 140 3.85 -36.89 -31.85
C PHE A 140 4.07 -37.55 -30.48
N LEU A 141 5.00 -38.51 -30.40
CA LEU A 141 5.44 -39.15 -29.16
C LEU A 141 6.85 -38.64 -28.84
N VAL A 142 6.98 -37.88 -27.77
CA VAL A 142 8.28 -37.47 -27.23
C VAL A 142 8.87 -38.57 -26.36
N GLN A 143 10.16 -38.49 -26.11
CA GLN A 143 10.79 -39.15 -24.96
C GLN A 143 11.05 -38.12 -23.85
N GLY A 144 10.90 -38.53 -22.59
CA GLY A 144 11.30 -37.86 -21.36
C GLY A 144 11.88 -38.88 -20.37
N VAL A 145 11.87 -38.57 -19.08
CA VAL A 145 12.22 -39.50 -18.00
C VAL A 145 11.15 -39.53 -16.91
N ASP A 146 11.04 -40.63 -16.19
CA ASP A 146 10.13 -40.75 -15.04
C ASP A 146 10.81 -40.46 -13.68
N GLU A 147 10.07 -40.65 -12.59
CA GLU A 147 10.51 -40.40 -11.21
C GLU A 147 11.72 -41.25 -10.77
N ASN A 148 11.97 -42.38 -11.44
CA ASN A 148 13.14 -43.24 -11.20
C ASN A 148 14.35 -42.85 -12.05
N LEU A 149 14.21 -41.86 -12.93
CA LEU A 149 15.12 -41.54 -14.03
C LEU A 149 15.15 -42.60 -15.16
N GLU A 150 14.11 -43.43 -15.27
CA GLU A 150 13.98 -44.38 -16.40
C GLU A 150 13.43 -43.67 -17.66
N PRO A 151 13.88 -44.04 -18.88
CA PRO A 151 13.52 -43.31 -20.08
C PRO A 151 12.09 -43.68 -20.53
N ARG A 152 11.20 -42.70 -20.61
CA ARG A 152 9.76 -42.91 -20.79
C ARG A 152 9.21 -42.12 -21.98
N GLN A 153 8.27 -42.71 -22.70
CA GLN A 153 7.65 -42.12 -23.89
C GLN A 153 6.30 -41.49 -23.52
N ALA A 154 5.98 -40.33 -24.10
CA ALA A 154 4.77 -39.57 -23.81
C ALA A 154 4.23 -38.85 -25.04
N ARG A 155 2.90 -38.75 -25.17
CA ARG A 155 2.26 -38.05 -26.29
C ARG A 155 2.35 -36.54 -26.07
N MET A 156 2.68 -35.78 -27.11
CA MET A 156 2.64 -34.32 -27.05
C MET A 156 1.18 -33.86 -27.18
N THR A 157 0.61 -33.28 -26.13
CA THR A 157 -0.82 -32.90 -26.06
C THR A 157 -1.07 -31.44 -26.44
N HIS A 158 -0.11 -30.55 -26.20
CA HIS A 158 -0.16 -29.15 -26.61
C HIS A 158 1.20 -28.67 -27.09
N TRP A 159 1.18 -27.65 -27.94
CA TRP A 159 2.34 -26.94 -28.47
C TRP A 159 2.03 -25.45 -28.47
N VAL A 160 2.95 -24.61 -27.99
CA VAL A 160 2.73 -23.17 -27.81
C VAL A 160 3.95 -22.39 -28.27
N CYS A 161 3.75 -21.39 -29.13
CA CYS A 161 4.76 -20.37 -29.41
C CYS A 161 4.65 -19.23 -28.38
N ASN A 162 5.71 -19.01 -27.61
CA ASN A 162 5.75 -18.16 -26.42
C ASN A 162 6.46 -16.81 -26.65
N GLY A 163 6.55 -16.38 -27.91
CA GLY A 163 7.13 -15.10 -28.34
C GLY A 163 8.66 -15.10 -28.44
N ARG A 164 9.27 -13.94 -28.71
CA ARG A 164 10.74 -13.80 -28.62
C ARG A 164 11.14 -13.53 -27.18
N ARG A 165 12.11 -14.28 -26.66
CA ARG A 165 12.70 -14.09 -25.32
C ARG A 165 14.22 -14.25 -25.37
N LYS A 166 14.90 -13.75 -24.34
CA LYS A 166 16.35 -13.90 -24.18
C LYS A 166 16.69 -15.35 -23.82
N VAL A 167 17.69 -15.92 -24.49
CA VAL A 167 18.13 -17.30 -24.29
C VAL A 167 19.62 -17.41 -23.99
N LEU A 168 19.96 -18.38 -23.14
CA LEU A 168 21.32 -18.83 -22.87
C LEU A 168 21.56 -20.12 -23.65
N GLU A 169 22.66 -20.18 -24.42
CA GLU A 169 23.18 -21.42 -24.99
C GLU A 169 24.06 -22.11 -23.94
N MET A 170 23.68 -23.34 -23.58
CA MET A 170 24.38 -24.21 -22.64
C MET A 170 24.91 -25.43 -23.38
N LYS A 171 26.16 -25.80 -23.14
CA LYS A 171 26.84 -26.96 -23.77
C LYS A 171 27.42 -27.92 -22.75
N LEU A 172 27.32 -29.21 -23.05
CA LEU A 172 27.75 -30.30 -22.19
C LEU A 172 29.02 -30.97 -22.72
N GLN A 173 29.74 -31.65 -21.82
CA GLN A 173 30.99 -32.35 -22.13
C GLN A 173 30.86 -33.40 -23.24
N ASN A 174 29.69 -34.05 -23.36
CA ASN A 174 29.39 -34.97 -24.47
C ASN A 174 29.10 -34.30 -25.84
N GLY A 175 29.12 -32.97 -25.91
CA GLY A 175 28.88 -32.20 -27.14
C GLY A 175 27.42 -31.81 -27.40
N ALA A 176 26.47 -32.19 -26.53
CA ALA A 176 25.11 -31.69 -26.59
C ALA A 176 25.07 -30.17 -26.31
N SER A 177 24.13 -29.46 -26.95
CA SER A 177 23.92 -28.02 -26.74
C SER A 177 22.46 -27.65 -26.87
N ILE A 178 21.95 -26.77 -26.01
CA ILE A 178 20.56 -26.29 -26.04
C ILE A 178 20.51 -24.80 -25.72
N LYS A 179 19.50 -24.10 -26.25
CA LYS A 179 19.18 -22.73 -25.85
C LYS A 179 17.91 -22.70 -25.03
N LEU A 180 17.98 -22.11 -23.84
CA LEU A 180 16.89 -22.07 -22.85
C LEU A 180 16.72 -20.65 -22.31
N THR A 181 15.54 -20.29 -21.83
CA THR A 181 15.40 -19.07 -21.01
C THR A 181 16.16 -19.26 -19.70
N PRO A 182 16.77 -18.23 -19.09
CA PRO A 182 17.52 -18.36 -17.84
C PRO A 182 16.75 -19.08 -16.73
N ASP A 183 15.44 -18.83 -16.63
CA ASP A 183 14.59 -19.34 -15.55
C ASP A 183 14.10 -20.79 -15.82
N HIS A 184 14.51 -21.39 -16.95
CA HIS A 184 14.12 -22.74 -17.31
C HIS A 184 14.70 -23.75 -16.32
N GLN A 185 13.87 -24.66 -15.82
CA GLN A 185 14.29 -25.69 -14.87
C GLN A 185 14.89 -26.88 -15.63
N VAL A 186 16.17 -27.16 -15.39
CA VAL A 186 16.82 -28.41 -15.82
C VAL A 186 17.14 -29.27 -14.60
N LEU A 187 17.17 -30.58 -14.80
CA LEU A 187 17.40 -31.55 -13.73
C LEU A 187 18.90 -31.73 -13.47
N THR A 188 19.36 -31.43 -12.26
CA THR A 188 20.73 -31.64 -11.74
C THR A 188 20.77 -32.80 -10.74
N GLU A 189 21.97 -33.18 -10.30
CA GLU A 189 22.15 -34.17 -9.21
C GLU A 189 21.43 -33.76 -7.91
N ASN A 190 21.20 -32.45 -7.70
CA ASN A 190 20.53 -31.88 -6.53
C ASN A 190 19.03 -31.62 -6.75
N GLY A 191 18.47 -31.97 -7.91
CA GLY A 191 17.08 -31.75 -8.29
C GLY A 191 16.91 -30.69 -9.37
N TRP A 192 15.72 -30.08 -9.46
CA TRP A 192 15.42 -29.08 -10.48
C TRP A 192 16.06 -27.73 -10.13
N GLN A 193 16.84 -27.16 -11.06
CA GLN A 193 17.48 -25.86 -10.90
C GLN A 193 17.35 -25.01 -12.18
N ALA A 194 17.28 -23.68 -12.02
CA ALA A 194 17.22 -22.74 -13.13
C ALA A 194 18.56 -22.66 -13.88
N VAL A 195 18.55 -22.70 -15.22
CA VAL A 195 19.76 -22.60 -16.07
C VAL A 195 20.60 -21.35 -15.76
N GLY A 196 19.96 -20.23 -15.43
CA GLY A 196 20.62 -18.97 -15.04
C GLY A 196 21.19 -18.96 -13.62
N ALA A 197 21.03 -20.05 -12.87
CA ALA A 197 21.62 -20.27 -11.55
C ALA A 197 22.63 -21.45 -11.54
N LEU A 198 23.03 -21.95 -12.72
CA LEU A 198 24.07 -22.95 -12.90
C LEU A 198 25.37 -22.29 -13.37
N GLU A 199 26.50 -22.86 -12.97
CA GLU A 199 27.84 -22.45 -13.40
C GLU A 199 28.52 -23.53 -14.27
N VAL A 200 29.62 -23.16 -14.94
CA VAL A 200 30.43 -24.11 -15.71
C VAL A 200 31.15 -25.04 -14.74
N GLY A 201 30.89 -26.35 -14.86
CA GLY A 201 31.29 -27.38 -13.89
C GLY A 201 30.12 -28.04 -13.15
N ASP A 202 28.89 -27.49 -13.23
CA ASP A 202 27.69 -28.17 -12.72
C ASP A 202 27.26 -29.33 -13.63
N TYR A 203 26.54 -30.31 -13.06
CA TYR A 203 26.16 -31.55 -13.74
C TYR A 203 24.64 -31.66 -13.95
N ILE A 204 24.21 -31.88 -15.20
CA ILE A 204 22.78 -32.03 -15.55
C ILE A 204 22.44 -33.39 -16.19
N ALA A 205 21.17 -33.75 -16.10
CA ALA A 205 20.60 -35.00 -16.60
C ALA A 205 20.53 -35.02 -18.13
N THR A 206 21.08 -36.08 -18.71
CA THR A 206 20.87 -36.47 -20.12
C THR A 206 20.40 -37.94 -20.20
N PRO A 207 19.60 -38.33 -21.20
CA PRO A 207 19.11 -39.70 -21.33
C PRO A 207 20.25 -40.65 -21.73
N ARG A 208 20.36 -41.80 -21.06
CA ARG A 208 21.44 -42.79 -21.27
C ARG A 208 21.31 -43.56 -22.59
N GLU A 209 20.09 -43.90 -22.97
CA GLU A 209 19.71 -44.55 -24.23
C GLU A 209 18.36 -43.93 -24.69
N LEU A 210 18.17 -43.72 -26.00
CA LEU A 210 16.90 -43.29 -26.59
C LEU A 210 16.13 -44.52 -27.09
N VAL A 211 14.82 -44.56 -26.83
CA VAL A 211 13.98 -45.77 -26.93
C VAL A 211 12.85 -45.52 -27.92
N ILE A 212 12.60 -46.48 -28.80
CA ILE A 212 11.57 -46.41 -29.85
C ILE A 212 10.40 -47.35 -29.50
N VAL A 213 9.17 -46.92 -29.77
CA VAL A 213 7.94 -47.70 -29.49
C VAL A 213 8.00 -49.08 -30.15
N GLY A 214 8.01 -50.15 -29.33
CA GLY A 214 7.78 -51.53 -29.78
C GLY A 214 9.00 -52.46 -29.81
N GLU A 215 10.21 -52.00 -29.49
CA GLU A 215 11.38 -52.88 -29.31
C GLU A 215 11.90 -52.83 -27.86
N GLU A 216 12.20 -54.00 -27.26
CA GLU A 216 12.97 -54.10 -26.02
C GLU A 216 14.44 -53.70 -26.28
N SER A 217 14.72 -52.40 -26.19
CA SER A 217 16.00 -51.73 -26.47
C SER A 217 16.47 -51.82 -27.93
N ALA A 218 16.78 -50.66 -28.52
CA ALA A 218 17.34 -50.56 -29.87
C ALA A 218 18.84 -50.97 -29.94
N ARG A 219 19.21 -52.08 -29.28
CA ARG A 219 20.59 -52.60 -29.23
C ARG A 219 20.98 -53.29 -30.54
N GLN A 220 21.46 -52.46 -31.47
CA GLN A 220 22.28 -52.79 -32.66
C GLN A 220 22.11 -54.20 -33.24
N LYS A 221 21.25 -54.35 -34.27
CA LYS A 221 21.29 -55.49 -35.21
C LYS A 221 21.78 -55.13 -36.62
N PHE A 222 22.76 -54.21 -36.69
CA PHE A 222 23.55 -54.01 -37.93
C PHE A 222 24.66 -55.07 -38.10
N SER A 223 24.27 -56.34 -38.28
CA SER A 223 25.21 -57.42 -38.63
C SER A 223 24.55 -58.54 -39.44
N LYS A 224 24.68 -58.43 -40.77
CA LYS A 224 24.49 -59.50 -41.79
C LYS A 224 23.03 -60.02 -41.91
N GLN A 225 22.42 -60.14 -43.10
CA GLN A 225 22.93 -60.20 -44.48
C GLN A 225 21.91 -59.64 -45.49
N LYS A 226 22.37 -59.16 -46.66
CA LYS A 226 21.51 -58.69 -47.77
C LYS A 226 20.92 -59.87 -48.58
N LYS A 227 19.72 -59.68 -49.18
CA LYS A 227 19.50 -59.76 -50.65
C LYS A 227 18.04 -59.47 -51.07
N ASN A 228 17.90 -58.60 -52.08
CA ASN A 228 16.72 -58.35 -52.94
C ASN A 228 15.47 -57.79 -52.21
N GLN A 229 14.70 -56.83 -52.73
CA GLN A 229 14.73 -56.12 -54.03
C GLN A 229 14.25 -54.64 -53.86
N THR A 230 14.25 -53.88 -54.96
CA THR A 230 13.76 -52.49 -55.16
C THR A 230 12.34 -52.20 -54.59
N GLU A 231 11.91 -50.97 -54.24
CA GLU A 231 12.44 -49.61 -54.49
C GLU A 231 11.87 -48.55 -53.49
N HIS A 232 12.39 -47.30 -53.55
CA HIS A 232 11.85 -46.04 -52.96
C HIS A 232 11.51 -45.96 -51.45
N VAL A 233 12.36 -45.24 -50.69
CA VAL A 233 12.11 -43.92 -50.05
C VAL A 233 13.39 -43.49 -49.32
N ALA A 234 13.73 -42.20 -49.30
CA ALA A 234 14.96 -41.68 -48.69
C ALA A 234 14.74 -41.25 -47.23
N VAL A 235 15.56 -41.76 -46.31
CA VAL A 235 15.61 -41.37 -44.89
C VAL A 235 17.02 -40.89 -44.57
N TYR A 236 17.14 -39.78 -43.82
CA TYR A 236 18.42 -39.17 -43.45
C TYR A 236 19.15 -39.97 -42.37
N ALA A 237 19.95 -40.95 -42.76
CA ALA A 237 21.05 -41.46 -41.94
C ALA A 237 22.20 -40.43 -41.96
N GLY A 238 22.37 -39.66 -40.89
CA GLY A 238 23.22 -38.45 -40.92
C GLY A 238 23.91 -38.02 -39.61
N ALA A 239 23.83 -38.80 -38.53
CA ALA A 239 24.57 -38.51 -37.29
C ALA A 239 25.15 -39.80 -36.71
N SER A 240 26.47 -39.97 -36.81
CA SER A 240 27.21 -41.09 -36.23
C SER A 240 27.69 -40.73 -34.82
N PHE A 241 27.22 -41.45 -33.81
CA PHE A 241 27.74 -41.34 -32.44
C PHE A 241 29.23 -41.74 -32.40
N PRO A 242 30.10 -40.97 -31.71
CA PRO A 242 31.46 -41.42 -31.40
C PRO A 242 31.44 -42.64 -30.46
N GLU A 243 32.35 -43.59 -30.66
CA GLU A 243 32.57 -44.69 -29.71
C GLU A 243 33.15 -44.13 -28.40
N GLN A 244 32.45 -44.32 -27.27
CA GLN A 244 32.83 -43.77 -25.98
C GLN A 244 33.77 -44.70 -25.17
N PRO A 245 34.80 -44.18 -24.48
CA PRO A 245 35.67 -44.98 -23.61
C PRO A 245 34.97 -45.54 -22.36
N GLU A 246 35.50 -46.63 -21.79
CA GLU A 246 34.88 -47.36 -20.66
C GLU A 246 34.92 -46.63 -19.29
N LEU A 247 35.62 -45.50 -19.18
CA LEU A 247 35.68 -44.70 -17.94
C LEU A 247 34.52 -43.69 -17.87
N LEU A 248 33.34 -44.13 -17.42
CA LEU A 248 32.35 -43.25 -16.74
C LEU A 248 31.25 -44.00 -15.95
N ASN A 249 31.49 -45.26 -15.52
CA ASN A 249 30.50 -46.04 -14.74
C ASN A 249 30.35 -45.61 -13.25
N GLY A 250 30.83 -44.43 -12.86
CA GLY A 250 30.88 -43.99 -11.45
C GLY A 250 29.61 -43.31 -10.92
N LEU A 251 28.91 -42.55 -11.75
CA LEU A 251 27.76 -41.71 -11.37
C LEU A 251 26.55 -41.95 -12.31
N ALA A 252 26.12 -43.21 -12.42
CA ALA A 252 24.97 -43.58 -13.25
C ALA A 252 23.88 -44.27 -12.41
N LYS A 253 22.63 -43.83 -12.58
CA LYS A 253 21.43 -44.49 -12.04
C LYS A 253 20.35 -44.60 -13.11
N ASN A 254 19.72 -45.77 -13.17
CA ASN A 254 18.42 -46.12 -13.75
C ASN A 254 18.09 -45.77 -15.23
N GLY A 255 18.66 -44.74 -15.84
CA GLY A 255 18.34 -44.36 -17.23
C GLY A 255 18.88 -42.99 -17.66
N VAL A 256 19.46 -42.23 -16.73
CA VAL A 256 20.10 -40.93 -16.96
C VAL A 256 21.62 -41.04 -16.79
N ARG A 257 22.34 -40.13 -17.45
CA ARG A 257 23.74 -39.78 -17.15
C ARG A 257 23.82 -38.34 -16.69
N TRP A 258 24.64 -38.09 -15.69
CA TRP A 258 25.03 -36.73 -15.29
C TRP A 258 26.20 -36.28 -16.15
N GLU A 259 26.06 -35.14 -16.82
CA GLU A 259 27.02 -34.60 -17.78
C GLU A 259 27.40 -33.17 -17.37
N GLU A 260 28.71 -32.90 -17.35
CA GLU A 260 29.28 -31.61 -16.94
C GLU A 260 29.00 -30.50 -17.96
N ILE A 261 28.53 -29.35 -17.48
CA ILE A 261 28.35 -28.14 -18.29
C ILE A 261 29.73 -27.51 -18.56
N THR A 262 30.07 -27.32 -19.84
CA THR A 262 31.38 -26.83 -20.29
C THR A 262 31.37 -25.41 -20.84
N GLU A 263 30.22 -24.90 -21.29
CA GLU A 263 30.04 -23.52 -21.75
C GLU A 263 28.60 -23.09 -21.47
N ILE A 264 28.40 -21.97 -20.76
CA ILE A 264 27.12 -21.24 -20.71
C ILE A 264 27.38 -19.84 -21.27
N ARG A 265 26.60 -19.41 -22.26
CA ARG A 265 26.73 -18.06 -22.85
C ARG A 265 25.39 -17.46 -23.29
N PRO A 266 25.23 -16.12 -23.29
CA PRO A 266 24.08 -15.48 -23.91
C PRO A 266 24.05 -15.72 -25.43
N ALA A 267 22.92 -16.19 -25.96
CA ALA A 267 22.71 -16.45 -27.39
C ALA A 267 21.80 -15.40 -28.08
N GLY A 268 21.33 -14.39 -27.35
CA GLY A 268 20.51 -13.30 -27.89
C GLY A 268 19.02 -13.49 -27.63
N GLU A 269 18.18 -12.97 -28.53
CA GLU A 269 16.72 -13.06 -28.45
C GLU A 269 16.17 -13.90 -29.61
N GLU A 270 15.60 -15.06 -29.27
CA GLU A 270 15.06 -16.02 -30.23
C GLU A 270 13.59 -16.33 -29.91
N LEU A 271 12.87 -16.91 -30.88
CA LEU A 271 11.51 -17.40 -30.63
C LEU A 271 11.60 -18.61 -29.69
N VAL A 272 10.86 -18.53 -28.58
CA VAL A 272 10.73 -19.62 -27.61
C VAL A 272 9.35 -20.26 -27.70
N TYR A 273 9.29 -21.53 -27.35
CA TYR A 273 8.15 -22.42 -27.47
C TYR A 273 8.05 -23.27 -26.20
N ASP A 274 6.92 -23.92 -25.96
CA ASP A 274 6.82 -25.00 -24.97
C ASP A 274 5.86 -26.10 -25.45
N ILE A 275 6.01 -27.31 -24.91
CA ILE A 275 5.18 -28.46 -25.27
C ILE A 275 4.70 -29.22 -24.01
N THR A 276 3.37 -29.28 -23.84
CA THR A 276 2.75 -30.11 -22.79
C THR A 276 2.74 -31.56 -23.25
N VAL A 277 3.21 -32.47 -22.38
CA VAL A 277 3.47 -33.88 -22.70
C VAL A 277 2.80 -34.80 -21.67
N GLU A 278 2.25 -35.92 -22.15
CA GLU A 278 1.27 -36.73 -21.41
C GLU A 278 1.91 -37.69 -20.40
N GLY A 279 1.68 -37.45 -19.11
CA GLY A 279 2.00 -38.40 -18.04
C GLY A 279 3.47 -38.45 -17.59
N ILE A 280 4.31 -37.57 -18.12
CA ILE A 280 5.63 -37.21 -17.57
C ILE A 280 5.76 -35.69 -17.64
N HIS A 281 6.23 -35.05 -16.57
CA HIS A 281 6.23 -33.59 -16.47
C HIS A 281 7.47 -32.93 -17.09
N ASN A 282 8.13 -33.64 -18.00
CA ASN A 282 9.36 -33.25 -18.69
C ASN A 282 9.46 -33.90 -20.09
N PHE A 283 10.25 -33.33 -21.00
CA PHE A 283 10.59 -33.92 -22.30
C PHE A 283 12.08 -33.76 -22.61
N VAL A 284 12.60 -34.60 -23.50
CA VAL A 284 13.97 -34.52 -24.03
C VAL A 284 14.04 -33.55 -25.20
N GLY A 285 14.58 -32.36 -24.95
CA GLY A 285 15.03 -31.42 -25.98
C GLY A 285 16.56 -31.38 -26.04
N ASN A 286 17.18 -31.56 -27.22
CA ASN A 286 18.64 -31.64 -27.40
C ASN A 286 19.37 -32.52 -26.36
N ASN A 287 18.74 -33.63 -25.93
CA ASN A 287 19.17 -34.53 -24.85
C ASN A 287 19.07 -34.00 -23.39
N ILE A 288 18.18 -33.04 -23.06
CA ILE A 288 18.00 -32.34 -21.74
C ILE A 288 16.48 -32.13 -21.37
N ILE A 289 16.04 -31.80 -20.11
CA ILE A 289 14.75 -32.17 -19.40
C ILE A 289 14.00 -30.98 -18.59
N VAL A 290 12.62 -30.88 -18.37
CA VAL A 290 11.72 -29.63 -18.00
C VAL A 290 10.50 -29.69 -16.91
N HIS A 291 9.59 -28.65 -16.62
CA HIS A 291 8.41 -28.61 -15.58
C HIS A 291 7.29 -27.40 -15.53
N ASN A 292 6.00 -27.43 -14.93
CA ASN A 292 4.85 -26.32 -14.94
C ASN A 292 3.44 -25.80 -14.04
N CYS A 293 2.65 -25.75 -12.83
CA CYS A 293 2.29 -25.87 -11.27
C CYS A 293 0.73 -25.83 -10.72
N VAL A 294 0.34 -25.50 -9.39
CA VAL A 294 -0.98 -25.80 -8.60
C VAL A 294 -1.58 -24.86 -7.40
N TYR A 295 -2.93 -24.86 -7.01
CA TYR A 295 -3.67 -24.24 -5.79
C TYR A 295 -5.10 -24.88 -5.26
N GLN A 296 -5.99 -24.23 -4.39
CA GLN A 296 -7.16 -24.75 -3.51
C GLN A 296 -8.60 -25.04 -4.06
N GLU A 297 -9.47 -24.08 -4.44
CA GLU A 297 -10.85 -24.45 -4.93
C GLU A 297 -10.73 -25.36 -6.15
N GLN A 298 -9.61 -25.16 -6.86
CA GLN A 298 -9.00 -26.09 -7.77
C GLN A 298 -8.82 -27.51 -7.18
N VAL A 299 -8.26 -27.76 -5.99
CA VAL A 299 -8.29 -29.10 -5.32
C VAL A 299 -9.70 -29.74 -5.31
N MET A 300 -10.78 -28.99 -5.13
CA MET A 300 -12.14 -29.54 -5.24
C MET A 300 -12.53 -29.88 -6.68
N LEU A 301 -12.15 -29.08 -7.67
CA LEU A 301 -12.39 -29.36 -9.09
C LEU A 301 -11.50 -30.51 -9.59
N LEU A 302 -10.25 -30.56 -9.15
CA LEU A 302 -9.26 -31.59 -9.42
C LEU A 302 -9.66 -32.92 -8.78
N SER A 303 -10.16 -32.96 -7.53
CA SER A 303 -10.67 -34.23 -6.96
C SER A 303 -11.92 -34.75 -7.69
N GLN A 304 -12.72 -33.87 -8.31
CA GLN A 304 -13.83 -34.26 -9.20
C GLN A 304 -13.33 -34.72 -10.60
N LYS A 305 -12.29 -34.08 -11.14
CA LYS A 305 -11.72 -34.34 -12.47
C LYS A 305 -10.79 -35.56 -12.48
N LEU A 306 -9.80 -35.57 -11.59
CA LEU A 306 -8.81 -36.63 -11.43
C LEU A 306 -9.41 -37.90 -10.84
N ALA A 307 -10.05 -37.83 -9.67
CA ALA A 307 -10.48 -39.00 -8.91
C ALA A 307 -12.00 -39.28 -8.95
N GLY A 308 -12.75 -38.54 -9.76
CA GLY A 308 -14.18 -38.77 -9.96
C GLY A 308 -15.07 -38.55 -8.73
N PHE A 309 -14.58 -37.86 -7.69
CA PHE A 309 -15.37 -37.60 -6.49
C PHE A 309 -16.66 -36.86 -6.83
N THR A 310 -17.78 -37.26 -6.23
CA THR A 310 -18.99 -36.43 -6.28
C THR A 310 -18.76 -35.10 -5.57
N LYS A 311 -19.56 -34.06 -5.88
CA LYS A 311 -19.51 -32.75 -5.20
C LYS A 311 -19.57 -32.86 -3.66
N GLY A 312 -20.29 -33.86 -3.14
CA GLY A 312 -20.36 -34.15 -1.70
C GLY A 312 -19.12 -34.86 -1.12
N GLN A 313 -18.35 -35.60 -1.93
CA GLN A 313 -17.05 -36.14 -1.54
C GLN A 313 -15.95 -35.08 -1.60
N ALA A 314 -15.93 -34.22 -2.62
CA ALA A 314 -14.97 -33.12 -2.73
C ALA A 314 -15.08 -32.10 -1.58
N ASP A 315 -16.30 -31.74 -1.16
CA ASP A 315 -16.48 -30.87 0.02
C ASP A 315 -16.12 -31.60 1.35
N LYS A 316 -16.34 -32.92 1.44
CA LYS A 316 -15.82 -33.72 2.58
C LYS A 316 -14.30 -33.72 2.61
N LEU A 317 -13.62 -33.90 1.47
CA LEU A 317 -12.17 -33.83 1.35
C LEU A 317 -11.63 -32.47 1.84
N ARG A 318 -12.19 -31.37 1.33
CA ARG A 318 -11.86 -30.00 1.79
C ARG A 318 -12.07 -29.83 3.30
N LYS A 319 -13.19 -30.35 3.86
CA LYS A 319 -13.48 -30.29 5.30
C LYS A 319 -12.50 -31.10 6.15
N ALA A 320 -12.10 -32.28 5.67
CA ALA A 320 -11.14 -33.15 6.34
C ALA A 320 -9.74 -32.51 6.34
N MET A 321 -9.31 -31.96 5.20
CA MET A 321 -8.08 -31.19 5.03
C MET A 321 -8.04 -29.97 5.97
N GLY A 322 -9.03 -29.06 5.86
CA GLY A 322 -9.07 -27.81 6.63
C GLY A 322 -9.23 -27.99 8.14
N LYS A 323 -9.72 -29.14 8.61
CA LYS A 323 -9.78 -29.49 10.04
C LYS A 323 -8.71 -30.50 10.49
N LYS A 324 -7.82 -30.93 9.59
CA LYS A 324 -6.78 -31.96 9.82
C LYS A 324 -7.35 -33.26 10.44
N LEU A 325 -8.53 -33.67 9.99
CA LEU A 325 -9.25 -34.85 10.46
C LEU A 325 -8.67 -36.11 9.81
N LYS A 326 -7.57 -36.64 10.38
CA LYS A 326 -6.88 -37.83 9.85
C LYS A 326 -7.83 -38.97 9.51
N ALA A 327 -8.71 -39.37 10.43
CA ALA A 327 -9.66 -40.46 10.19
C ALA A 327 -10.60 -40.27 8.97
N ASP A 328 -10.89 -39.03 8.57
CA ASP A 328 -11.64 -38.74 7.34
C ASP A 328 -10.73 -38.73 6.09
N LEU A 329 -9.49 -38.22 6.21
CA LEU A 329 -8.48 -38.25 5.15
C LEU A 329 -8.05 -39.69 4.83
N ASP A 330 -7.69 -40.47 5.84
CA ASP A 330 -7.34 -41.90 5.76
C ASP A 330 -8.48 -42.73 5.14
N ALA A 331 -9.74 -42.31 5.32
CA ALA A 331 -10.92 -42.94 4.74
C ALA A 331 -11.29 -42.43 3.32
N MET A 332 -10.61 -41.40 2.81
CA MET A 332 -10.77 -40.84 1.46
C MET A 332 -9.56 -41.07 0.55
N TYR A 333 -8.34 -41.16 1.09
CA TYR A 333 -7.12 -41.48 0.34
C TYR A 333 -7.26 -42.74 -0.53
N PRO A 334 -7.74 -43.90 -0.02
CA PRO A 334 -7.89 -45.09 -0.86
C PRO A 334 -8.83 -44.86 -2.05
N LYS A 335 -9.90 -44.08 -1.86
CA LYS A 335 -10.88 -43.76 -2.89
C LYS A 335 -10.36 -42.74 -3.90
N PHE A 336 -9.46 -41.86 -3.48
CA PHE A 336 -8.78 -40.92 -4.37
C PHE A 336 -7.80 -41.66 -5.29
N ILE A 337 -7.02 -42.60 -4.73
CA ILE A 337 -6.13 -43.46 -5.51
C ILE A 337 -6.93 -44.40 -6.43
N GLU A 338 -7.98 -45.06 -5.93
CA GLU A 338 -8.85 -45.97 -6.68
C GLU A 338 -9.55 -45.25 -7.84
N GLY A 339 -10.31 -44.17 -7.56
CA GLY A 339 -11.02 -43.40 -8.57
C GLY A 339 -10.12 -42.61 -9.53
N GLY A 340 -8.88 -42.30 -9.12
CA GLY A 340 -7.86 -41.73 -10.00
C GLY A 340 -7.21 -42.76 -10.91
N SER A 341 -7.02 -43.98 -10.42
CA SER A 341 -6.52 -45.13 -11.20
C SER A 341 -7.56 -45.61 -12.22
N GLU A 342 -8.85 -45.64 -11.84
CA GLU A 342 -9.97 -45.88 -12.78
C GLU A 342 -10.01 -44.85 -13.93
N ARG A 343 -9.44 -43.66 -13.73
CA ARG A 343 -9.34 -42.57 -14.73
C ARG A 343 -8.00 -42.50 -15.44
N GLY A 344 -7.08 -43.42 -15.16
CA GLY A 344 -5.79 -43.55 -15.86
C GLY A 344 -4.65 -42.70 -15.30
N HIS A 345 -4.83 -42.03 -14.16
CA HIS A 345 -3.73 -41.32 -13.50
C HIS A 345 -2.86 -42.31 -12.72
N ALA A 346 -1.54 -42.18 -12.81
CA ALA A 346 -0.60 -43.08 -12.15
C ALA A 346 -0.62 -42.90 -10.63
N GLN A 347 -0.71 -44.01 -9.87
CA GLN A 347 -0.76 -43.98 -8.41
C GLN A 347 0.37 -43.14 -7.77
N PRO A 348 1.67 -43.25 -8.14
CA PRO A 348 2.72 -42.41 -7.54
C PRO A 348 2.48 -40.90 -7.70
N ILE A 349 1.98 -40.46 -8.86
CA ILE A 349 1.66 -39.05 -9.11
C ILE A 349 0.41 -38.63 -8.31
N LEU A 350 -0.59 -39.51 -8.17
CA LEU A 350 -1.73 -39.25 -7.27
C LEU A 350 -1.30 -39.17 -5.80
N GLU A 351 -0.34 -40.00 -5.36
CA GLU A 351 0.21 -39.98 -4.00
C GLU A 351 1.08 -38.73 -3.76
N LYS A 352 1.84 -38.29 -4.78
CA LYS A 352 2.55 -37.01 -4.79
C LYS A 352 1.57 -35.84 -4.69
N VAL A 353 0.61 -35.75 -5.60
CA VAL A 353 -0.43 -34.71 -5.63
C VAL A 353 -1.23 -34.69 -4.32
N TRP A 354 -1.54 -35.85 -3.72
CA TRP A 354 -2.19 -35.92 -2.42
C TRP A 354 -1.30 -35.41 -1.28
N LYS A 355 -0.02 -35.81 -1.25
CA LYS A 355 0.96 -35.34 -0.25
C LYS A 355 1.22 -33.84 -0.35
N ASP A 356 1.30 -33.32 -1.56
CA ASP A 356 1.37 -31.88 -1.82
C ASP A 356 0.07 -31.21 -1.38
N TRP A 357 -1.11 -31.77 -1.69
CA TRP A 357 -2.39 -31.29 -1.16
C TRP A 357 -2.47 -31.35 0.38
N GLU A 358 -1.84 -32.30 1.07
CA GLU A 358 -1.75 -32.31 2.54
C GLU A 358 -0.84 -31.20 3.08
N ALA A 359 0.26 -30.89 2.38
CA ALA A 359 1.10 -29.74 2.71
C ALA A 359 0.35 -28.41 2.45
N PHE A 360 -0.18 -28.22 1.24
CA PHE A 360 -1.02 -27.09 0.86
C PHE A 360 -2.23 -26.93 1.78
N ALA A 361 -2.91 -28.01 2.19
CA ALA A 361 -4.08 -27.97 3.07
C ALA A 361 -3.84 -27.25 4.41
N SER A 362 -2.59 -27.10 4.84
CA SER A 362 -2.25 -26.37 6.05
C SER A 362 -2.32 -24.84 5.92
N TYR A 363 -2.29 -24.29 4.70
CA TYR A 363 -2.34 -22.84 4.41
C TYR A 363 -3.24 -22.43 3.23
N ALA A 364 -3.76 -23.39 2.47
CA ALA A 364 -4.64 -23.18 1.33
C ALA A 364 -5.89 -22.37 1.73
N PHE A 365 -6.33 -21.46 0.87
CA PHE A 365 -7.43 -20.53 1.15
C PHE A 365 -8.61 -20.68 0.20
N ASN A 366 -9.81 -20.36 0.69
CA ASN A 366 -11.05 -20.60 -0.04
C ASN A 366 -11.35 -19.45 -1.04
N LYS A 367 -11.39 -19.76 -2.34
CA LYS A 367 -11.56 -18.76 -3.41
C LYS A 367 -12.87 -18.01 -3.25
N SER A 368 -14.02 -18.69 -3.02
CA SER A 368 -15.32 -18.01 -2.89
C SER A 368 -15.39 -17.02 -1.72
N HIS A 369 -14.85 -17.39 -0.55
CA HIS A 369 -14.69 -16.47 0.58
C HIS A 369 -13.72 -15.31 0.26
N SER A 370 -12.61 -15.58 -0.44
CA SER A 370 -11.67 -14.53 -0.88
C SER A 370 -12.35 -13.55 -1.85
N THR A 371 -13.09 -14.05 -2.83
CA THR A 371 -13.83 -13.28 -3.84
C THR A 371 -14.87 -12.36 -3.20
N CYS A 372 -15.71 -12.84 -2.29
CA CYS A 372 -16.72 -12.00 -1.63
C CYS A 372 -16.11 -10.82 -0.85
N TYR A 373 -14.98 -11.04 -0.17
CA TYR A 373 -14.31 -9.96 0.57
C TYR A 373 -13.40 -9.08 -0.31
N ALA A 374 -12.86 -9.61 -1.42
CA ALA A 374 -12.21 -8.82 -2.45
C ALA A 374 -13.22 -7.90 -3.16
N PHE A 375 -14.47 -8.35 -3.37
CA PHE A 375 -15.55 -7.52 -3.93
C PHE A 375 -15.92 -6.38 -2.98
N VAL A 376 -16.10 -6.65 -1.68
CA VAL A 376 -16.33 -5.58 -0.68
C VAL A 376 -15.13 -4.61 -0.60
N ALA A 377 -13.90 -5.11 -0.73
CA ALA A 377 -12.72 -4.25 -0.86
C ALA A 377 -12.77 -3.38 -2.12
N PHE A 378 -13.10 -3.94 -3.28
CA PHE A 378 -13.26 -3.21 -4.54
C PHE A 378 -14.39 -2.17 -4.47
N GLN A 379 -15.53 -2.48 -3.87
CA GLN A 379 -16.63 -1.54 -3.60
C GLN A 379 -16.15 -0.34 -2.75
N THR A 380 -15.36 -0.59 -1.70
CA THR A 380 -14.77 0.48 -0.87
C THR A 380 -13.67 1.28 -1.59
N ALA A 381 -12.88 0.61 -2.44
CA ALA A 381 -11.87 1.24 -3.27
C ALA A 381 -12.49 2.16 -4.33
N TYR A 382 -13.55 1.71 -5.01
CA TYR A 382 -14.31 2.48 -6.00
C TYR A 382 -14.95 3.72 -5.37
N LEU A 383 -15.58 3.59 -4.19
CA LEU A 383 -16.07 4.73 -3.44
C LEU A 383 -14.93 5.70 -3.07
N LYS A 384 -13.77 5.21 -2.61
CA LYS A 384 -12.61 6.07 -2.33
C LYS A 384 -12.03 6.74 -3.60
N ALA A 385 -12.11 6.10 -4.76
CA ALA A 385 -11.53 6.59 -6.02
C ALA A 385 -12.42 7.62 -6.76
N HIS A 386 -13.74 7.55 -6.60
CA HIS A 386 -14.69 8.46 -7.27
C HIS A 386 -15.43 9.42 -6.32
N TYR A 387 -15.66 9.04 -5.06
CA TYR A 387 -16.38 9.82 -4.03
C TYR A 387 -15.57 9.86 -2.70
N PRO A 388 -14.33 10.38 -2.72
CA PRO A 388 -13.39 10.28 -1.60
C PRO A 388 -13.88 10.96 -0.32
N ALA A 389 -14.61 12.07 -0.44
CA ALA A 389 -15.10 12.83 0.72
C ALA A 389 -16.21 12.06 1.45
N GLU A 390 -17.22 11.56 0.72
CA GLU A 390 -18.37 10.83 1.26
C GLU A 390 -17.94 9.47 1.84
N PHE A 391 -17.04 8.77 1.16
CA PHE A 391 -16.45 7.54 1.67
C PHE A 391 -15.71 7.79 2.99
N MET A 392 -14.83 8.79 3.03
CA MET A 392 -14.00 9.04 4.22
C MET A 392 -14.80 9.62 5.39
N ALA A 393 -15.82 10.45 5.13
CA ALA A 393 -16.77 10.89 6.15
C ALA A 393 -17.46 9.69 6.83
N SER A 394 -17.92 8.71 6.04
CA SER A 394 -18.54 7.50 6.59
C SER A 394 -17.54 6.60 7.36
N VAL A 395 -16.29 6.50 6.90
CA VAL A 395 -15.20 5.82 7.63
C VAL A 395 -14.94 6.50 8.99
N LEU A 396 -14.91 7.82 9.04
CA LEU A 396 -14.75 8.60 10.28
C LEU A 396 -15.92 8.38 11.23
N THR A 397 -17.16 8.49 10.73
CA THR A 397 -18.40 8.21 11.47
C THR A 397 -18.37 6.83 12.14
N HIS A 398 -18.05 5.78 11.38
CA HIS A 398 -18.04 4.42 11.93
C HIS A 398 -16.85 4.11 12.85
N ASN A 399 -15.85 4.98 12.92
CA ASN A 399 -14.74 4.91 13.87
C ASN A 399 -14.82 5.97 14.99
N LYS A 400 -15.93 6.72 15.14
CA LYS A 400 -16.08 7.87 16.06
C LYS A 400 -15.79 7.59 17.55
N ASN A 401 -15.69 6.32 17.95
CA ASN A 401 -15.36 5.88 19.30
C ASN A 401 -13.85 5.61 19.55
N ASP A 402 -13.01 5.57 18.51
CA ASP A 402 -11.57 5.25 18.60
C ASP A 402 -10.71 6.41 18.09
N ILE A 403 -10.33 7.30 19.02
CA ILE A 403 -9.56 8.53 18.75
C ILE A 403 -8.26 8.25 17.97
N SER A 404 -7.63 7.10 18.21
CA SER A 404 -6.40 6.67 17.52
C SER A 404 -6.66 6.47 16.02
N LYS A 405 -7.76 5.80 15.67
CA LYS A 405 -8.16 5.59 14.27
C LYS A 405 -8.68 6.86 13.61
N ILE A 406 -9.45 7.67 14.34
CA ILE A 406 -9.91 8.97 13.87
C ILE A 406 -8.70 9.82 13.48
N THR A 407 -7.68 9.90 14.33
CA THR A 407 -6.43 10.64 14.05
C THR A 407 -5.75 10.14 12.77
N PHE A 408 -5.61 8.82 12.62
CA PHE A 408 -5.00 8.18 11.45
C PHE A 408 -5.79 8.45 10.15
N PHE A 409 -7.13 8.33 10.17
CA PHE A 409 -7.95 8.62 9.00
C PHE A 409 -8.04 10.11 8.67
N LEU A 410 -7.92 11.01 9.65
CA LEU A 410 -7.83 12.46 9.41
C LEU A 410 -6.48 12.88 8.82
N GLN A 411 -5.38 12.19 9.16
CA GLN A 411 -4.11 12.33 8.44
C GLN A 411 -4.23 11.86 6.99
N GLU A 412 -4.94 10.76 6.72
CA GLU A 412 -5.24 10.30 5.36
C GLU A 412 -6.12 11.31 4.59
N CYS A 413 -7.12 11.93 5.22
CA CYS A 413 -7.90 13.03 4.60
C CYS A 413 -6.98 14.14 4.09
N LYS A 414 -6.07 14.62 4.96
CA LYS A 414 -5.10 15.67 4.64
C LYS A 414 -4.15 15.23 3.52
N ARG A 415 -3.69 13.97 3.51
CA ARG A 415 -2.84 13.39 2.46
C ARG A 415 -3.57 13.31 1.11
N MET A 416 -4.88 13.09 1.11
CA MET A 416 -5.74 13.10 -0.07
C MET A 416 -6.16 14.51 -0.53
N GLY A 417 -5.75 15.57 0.19
CA GLY A 417 -6.18 16.95 -0.10
C GLY A 417 -7.63 17.27 0.31
N LEU A 418 -8.27 16.43 1.12
CA LEU A 418 -9.62 16.64 1.63
C LEU A 418 -9.58 17.60 2.82
N ASN A 419 -10.18 18.78 2.67
CA ASN A 419 -10.34 19.73 3.79
C ASN A 419 -11.36 19.16 4.80
N VAL A 420 -10.87 18.86 6.01
CA VAL A 420 -11.74 18.56 7.16
C VAL A 420 -11.93 19.83 7.96
N LEU A 421 -13.17 20.31 8.02
CA LEU A 421 -13.56 21.52 8.72
C LEU A 421 -14.05 21.21 10.12
N GLY A 422 -13.79 22.14 11.05
CA GLY A 422 -14.30 22.07 12.41
C GLY A 422 -15.83 21.94 12.48
N PRO A 423 -16.35 21.43 13.61
CA PRO A 423 -17.78 21.35 13.85
C PRO A 423 -18.42 22.75 13.83
N SER A 424 -19.71 22.82 13.54
CA SER A 424 -20.51 24.04 13.69
C SER A 424 -21.92 23.66 14.14
N VAL A 425 -22.47 24.38 15.12
CA VAL A 425 -23.85 24.14 15.57
C VAL A 425 -24.87 24.41 14.46
N ASN A 426 -24.57 25.30 13.52
CA ASN A 426 -25.49 25.65 12.43
C ASN A 426 -25.37 24.72 11.21
N GLU A 427 -24.18 24.18 10.92
CA GLU A 427 -23.95 23.32 9.74
C GLU A 427 -23.86 21.83 10.06
N SER A 428 -23.09 21.41 11.08
CA SER A 428 -22.81 19.99 11.36
C SER A 428 -24.08 19.20 11.68
N VAL A 429 -24.06 17.91 11.38
CA VAL A 429 -25.06 16.93 11.85
C VAL A 429 -24.49 16.10 13.01
N SER A 430 -25.18 15.03 13.42
CA SER A 430 -24.72 14.19 14.54
C SER A 430 -23.40 13.47 14.23
N ASP A 431 -23.34 12.86 13.06
CA ASP A 431 -22.16 12.16 12.54
C ASP A 431 -21.37 13.04 11.55
N PHE A 432 -20.25 12.54 11.00
CA PHE A 432 -19.51 13.29 9.98
C PHE A 432 -20.34 13.40 8.69
N SER A 433 -20.20 14.51 8.00
CA SER A 433 -20.98 14.86 6.80
C SER A 433 -20.09 15.55 5.77
N VAL A 434 -20.56 15.64 4.53
CA VAL A 434 -19.86 16.33 3.43
C VAL A 434 -20.72 17.49 2.96
N ASP A 435 -20.19 18.71 3.00
CA ASP A 435 -20.83 19.88 2.41
C ASP A 435 -20.81 19.82 0.87
N LYS A 436 -21.69 20.58 0.22
CA LYS A 436 -21.77 20.72 -1.25
C LYS A 436 -20.46 21.19 -1.91
N SER A 437 -19.56 21.79 -1.13
CA SER A 437 -18.20 22.14 -1.57
C SER A 437 -17.22 20.96 -1.62
N GLY A 438 -17.63 19.74 -1.22
CA GLY A 438 -16.76 18.56 -1.08
C GLY A 438 -15.96 18.52 0.22
N HIS A 439 -16.25 19.39 1.18
CA HIS A 439 -15.54 19.50 2.45
C HIS A 439 -16.17 18.60 3.53
N ILE A 440 -15.35 17.89 4.31
CA ILE A 440 -15.83 17.05 5.41
C ILE A 440 -16.08 17.92 6.65
N ARG A 441 -17.31 17.96 7.15
CA ARG A 441 -17.68 18.63 8.42
C ARG A 441 -17.63 17.64 9.58
N PHE A 442 -16.95 18.03 10.66
CA PHE A 442 -16.86 17.25 11.90
C PHE A 442 -18.25 17.06 12.54
N GLY A 443 -18.60 15.83 12.91
CA GLY A 443 -19.88 15.49 13.53
C GLY A 443 -19.96 15.91 15.00
N LEU A 444 -21.11 16.43 15.44
CA LEU A 444 -21.28 16.92 16.81
C LEU A 444 -21.16 15.80 17.88
N SER A 445 -21.56 14.57 17.56
CA SER A 445 -21.46 13.41 18.47
C SER A 445 -20.04 12.83 18.60
N ALA A 446 -19.10 13.24 17.72
CA ALA A 446 -17.70 12.81 17.79
C ALA A 446 -16.85 13.67 18.75
N LEU A 447 -17.44 14.70 19.37
CA LEU A 447 -16.75 15.58 20.33
C LEU A 447 -16.75 14.97 21.73
N LYS A 448 -15.56 14.72 22.28
CA LYS A 448 -15.38 14.08 23.59
C LYS A 448 -15.99 14.90 24.73
N GLY A 449 -17.11 14.42 25.27
CA GLY A 449 -17.88 15.08 26.34
C GLY A 449 -19.26 15.53 25.91
N VAL A 450 -19.54 15.54 24.61
CA VAL A 450 -20.87 15.64 24.02
C VAL A 450 -21.49 14.23 23.96
N GLY A 451 -22.79 14.11 24.22
CA GLY A 451 -23.54 12.85 24.09
C GLY A 451 -24.59 12.94 22.98
N GLU A 452 -25.12 11.81 22.55
CA GLU A 452 -26.06 11.76 21.41
C GLU A 452 -27.37 12.51 21.67
N GLY A 453 -28.00 12.33 22.84
CA GLY A 453 -29.26 13.03 23.19
C GLY A 453 -29.20 14.57 23.12
N PRO A 454 -28.19 15.25 23.72
CA PRO A 454 -27.97 16.68 23.53
C PRO A 454 -27.79 17.10 22.05
N VAL A 455 -27.24 16.24 21.21
CA VAL A 455 -27.04 16.51 19.77
C VAL A 455 -28.34 16.32 18.98
N GLU A 456 -29.11 15.29 19.28
CA GLU A 456 -30.46 15.09 18.71
C GLU A 456 -31.34 16.31 19.00
N GLU A 457 -31.33 16.83 20.23
CA GLU A 457 -32.13 18.00 20.59
C GLU A 457 -31.69 19.28 19.86
N ILE A 458 -30.37 19.52 19.73
CA ILE A 458 -29.83 20.62 18.91
C ILE A 458 -30.34 20.54 17.47
N LEU A 459 -30.42 19.33 16.90
CA LEU A 459 -30.83 19.12 15.50
C LEU A 459 -32.35 19.19 15.31
N GLU A 460 -33.15 18.69 16.26
CA GLU A 460 -34.61 18.82 16.24
C GLU A 460 -35.05 20.29 16.36
N GLU A 461 -34.44 21.04 17.28
CA GLU A 461 -34.70 22.47 17.44
C GLU A 461 -34.28 23.26 16.20
N ARG A 462 -33.10 22.96 15.62
CA ARG A 462 -32.62 23.61 14.39
C ARG A 462 -33.52 23.33 13.17
N LYS A 463 -34.12 22.14 13.06
CA LYS A 463 -35.13 21.83 12.03
C LYS A 463 -36.42 22.62 12.23
N THR A 464 -36.79 22.89 13.48
CA THR A 464 -38.09 23.49 13.84
C THR A 464 -38.06 25.02 13.76
N ASN A 465 -37.03 25.65 14.34
CA ASN A 465 -36.94 27.10 14.51
C ASN A 465 -35.76 27.74 13.75
N GLY A 466 -35.07 26.98 12.88
CA GLY A 466 -33.99 27.48 12.03
C GLY A 466 -32.62 27.55 12.72
N ALA A 467 -31.67 28.25 12.07
CA ALA A 467 -30.32 28.45 12.59
C ALA A 467 -30.30 29.31 13.87
N PHE A 468 -29.26 29.13 14.69
CA PHE A 468 -29.03 29.93 15.89
C PHE A 468 -28.21 31.17 15.54
N GLU A 469 -28.62 32.34 16.05
CA GLU A 469 -27.94 33.61 15.80
C GLU A 469 -26.83 33.90 16.81
N SER A 470 -27.02 33.47 18.07
CA SER A 470 -26.06 33.66 19.15
C SER A 470 -26.09 32.51 20.16
N ILE A 471 -25.11 32.46 21.06
CA ILE A 471 -25.10 31.48 22.15
C ILE A 471 -26.29 31.71 23.10
N PHE A 472 -26.77 32.94 23.26
CA PHE A 472 -27.92 33.28 24.11
C PHE A 472 -29.26 32.95 23.44
N ASP A 473 -29.36 33.07 22.12
CA ASP A 473 -30.46 32.53 21.32
C ASP A 473 -30.56 31.01 21.49
N MET A 474 -29.45 30.30 21.34
CA MET A 474 -29.39 28.85 21.58
C MET A 474 -29.79 28.46 23.02
N MET A 475 -29.36 29.22 24.05
CA MET A 475 -29.76 28.99 25.45
C MET A 475 -31.22 29.33 25.78
N ARG A 476 -31.89 30.17 24.98
CA ARG A 476 -33.34 30.42 25.13
C ARG A 476 -34.17 29.26 24.57
N ARG A 477 -33.65 28.60 23.53
CA ARG A 477 -34.32 27.53 22.77
C ARG A 477 -34.19 26.14 23.40
N LEU A 478 -32.96 25.68 23.67
CA LEU A 478 -32.67 24.29 24.08
C LEU A 478 -32.99 23.98 25.55
N SER A 479 -33.39 22.75 25.87
CA SER A 479 -33.59 22.26 27.23
C SER A 479 -32.27 22.16 27.99
N LEU A 480 -32.12 22.98 29.02
CA LEU A 480 -30.89 23.06 29.82
C LEU A 480 -30.74 21.88 30.80
N ARG A 481 -31.53 20.81 30.61
CA ARG A 481 -31.43 19.51 31.27
C ARG A 481 -30.55 18.52 30.48
N SER A 482 -30.52 18.63 29.15
CA SER A 482 -29.66 17.81 28.27
C SER A 482 -28.32 18.52 28.04
N VAL A 483 -28.37 19.79 27.60
CA VAL A 483 -27.21 20.64 27.32
C VAL A 483 -26.68 21.24 28.62
N ASN A 484 -25.81 20.49 29.30
CA ASN A 484 -25.15 20.92 30.54
C ASN A 484 -23.82 21.67 30.28
N LYS A 485 -23.25 22.28 31.33
CA LYS A 485 -22.00 23.06 31.27
C LYS A 485 -20.86 22.32 30.56
N LYS A 486 -20.68 21.02 30.82
CA LYS A 486 -19.59 20.24 30.21
C LYS A 486 -19.80 19.97 28.71
N VAL A 487 -21.04 19.84 28.27
CA VAL A 487 -21.39 19.76 26.83
C VAL A 487 -21.08 21.09 26.16
N MET A 488 -21.45 22.22 26.78
CA MET A 488 -21.14 23.57 26.29
C MET A 488 -19.63 23.85 26.23
N GLU A 489 -18.88 23.46 27.26
CA GLU A 489 -17.42 23.55 27.30
C GLU A 489 -16.78 22.73 26.16
N SER A 490 -17.26 21.50 25.93
CA SER A 490 -16.79 20.64 24.84
C SER A 490 -17.08 21.24 23.45
N LEU A 491 -18.30 21.78 23.25
CA LEU A 491 -18.68 22.47 22.01
C LEU A 491 -17.84 23.72 21.76
N ALA A 492 -17.56 24.51 22.80
CA ALA A 492 -16.71 25.70 22.70
C ALA A 492 -15.25 25.37 22.37
N LEU A 493 -14.65 24.41 23.08
CA LEU A 493 -13.26 23.96 22.85
C LEU A 493 -13.08 23.36 21.45
N GLY A 494 -14.04 22.54 21.02
CA GLY A 494 -14.07 21.93 19.67
C GLY A 494 -14.36 22.90 18.53
N GLY A 495 -14.73 24.16 18.82
CA GLY A 495 -14.98 25.21 17.82
C GLY A 495 -16.38 25.25 17.23
N ALA A 496 -17.36 24.53 17.80
CA ALA A 496 -18.73 24.49 17.28
C ALA A 496 -19.43 25.87 17.28
N PHE A 497 -18.93 26.79 18.11
CA PHE A 497 -19.40 28.18 18.23
C PHE A 497 -18.58 29.20 17.40
N ASP A 498 -17.51 28.79 16.71
CA ASP A 498 -16.69 29.67 15.86
C ASP A 498 -17.48 30.28 14.68
N CYS A 499 -18.73 29.83 14.44
CA CYS A 499 -19.65 30.43 13.48
C CYS A 499 -20.33 31.73 13.95
N PHE A 500 -20.24 32.11 15.23
CA PHE A 500 -20.83 33.35 15.74
C PHE A 500 -19.90 34.55 15.51
N ALA A 501 -20.28 35.45 14.60
CA ALA A 501 -19.48 36.62 14.25
C ALA A 501 -19.16 37.53 15.45
N GLY A 502 -17.93 38.02 15.52
CA GLY A 502 -17.46 38.90 16.61
C GLY A 502 -17.12 38.19 17.92
N THR A 503 -17.19 36.85 17.98
CA THR A 503 -16.82 36.06 19.16
C THR A 503 -15.46 35.36 18.98
N HIS A 504 -14.80 35.00 20.08
CA HIS A 504 -13.63 34.13 20.06
C HIS A 504 -13.59 33.19 21.27
N ARG A 505 -13.00 31.99 21.11
CA ARG A 505 -13.14 30.87 22.08
C ARG A 505 -12.80 31.21 23.53
N ALA A 506 -11.82 32.09 23.78
CA ALA A 506 -11.44 32.50 25.14
C ALA A 506 -12.57 33.23 25.91
N GLN A 507 -13.46 33.95 25.22
CA GLN A 507 -14.57 34.68 25.86
C GLN A 507 -15.57 33.75 26.55
N TYR A 508 -15.75 32.53 26.04
CA TYR A 508 -16.63 31.53 26.65
C TYR A 508 -16.12 31.06 28.03
N PHE A 509 -14.80 31.07 28.21
CA PHE A 509 -14.12 30.64 29.44
C PHE A 509 -13.72 31.81 30.35
N ALA A 510 -13.74 33.05 29.86
CA ALA A 510 -13.52 34.24 30.66
C ALA A 510 -14.67 34.45 31.67
N PRO A 511 -14.38 34.98 32.88
CA PRO A 511 -15.39 35.25 33.90
C PRO A 511 -16.36 36.34 33.45
N SER A 512 -17.61 36.25 33.90
CA SER A 512 -18.70 37.17 33.51
C SER A 512 -19.51 37.56 34.76
N ASP A 513 -19.41 38.83 35.13
CA ASP A 513 -19.99 39.48 36.32
C ASP A 513 -19.77 38.77 37.67
N LYS A 514 -20.55 37.72 37.93
CA LYS A 514 -20.60 36.96 39.19
C LYS A 514 -20.35 35.46 39.01
N PHE A 515 -20.02 35.04 37.79
CA PHE A 515 -19.82 33.65 37.41
C PHE A 515 -18.43 33.43 36.84
N ASP A 516 -17.81 32.31 37.20
CA ASP A 516 -16.42 31.96 36.82
C ASP A 516 -16.20 31.81 35.30
N SER A 517 -17.28 31.78 34.50
CA SER A 517 -17.24 31.60 33.05
C SER A 517 -18.51 32.16 32.39
N LEU A 518 -18.39 32.75 31.20
CA LEU A 518 -19.53 33.18 30.39
C LEU A 518 -20.50 32.03 30.09
N LEU A 519 -20.01 30.81 29.85
CA LEU A 519 -20.87 29.63 29.63
C LEU A 519 -21.80 29.35 30.82
N GLU A 520 -21.34 29.57 32.06
CA GLU A 520 -22.22 29.44 33.22
C GLU A 520 -23.24 30.59 33.29
N HIS A 521 -22.84 31.83 32.98
CA HIS A 521 -23.78 32.95 32.93
C HIS A 521 -24.88 32.70 31.88
N ALA A 522 -24.52 32.20 30.70
CA ALA A 522 -25.45 31.86 29.62
C ALA A 522 -26.45 30.74 30.02
N LEU A 523 -25.98 29.71 30.75
CA LEU A 523 -26.86 28.67 31.31
C LEU A 523 -27.82 29.21 32.37
N ARG A 524 -27.40 30.16 33.20
CA ARG A 524 -28.28 30.82 34.20
C ARG A 524 -29.32 31.69 33.51
N TYR A 525 -28.92 32.44 32.49
CA TYR A 525 -29.79 33.26 31.64
C TYR A 525 -30.91 32.44 31.00
N GLY A 526 -30.58 31.36 30.30
CA GLY A 526 -31.58 30.49 29.67
C GLY A 526 -32.54 29.83 30.67
N ASN A 527 -32.04 29.40 31.84
CA ASN A 527 -32.88 28.83 32.90
C ASN A 527 -33.87 29.86 33.47
N ALA A 528 -33.45 31.11 33.64
CA ALA A 528 -34.33 32.19 34.05
C ALA A 528 -35.40 32.46 32.98
N TYR A 529 -35.01 32.54 31.71
CA TYR A 529 -35.92 32.75 30.58
C TYR A 529 -36.98 31.65 30.47
N GLN A 530 -36.57 30.38 30.54
CA GLN A 530 -37.50 29.24 30.48
C GLN A 530 -38.43 29.17 31.69
N SER A 531 -37.94 29.46 32.89
CA SER A 531 -38.76 29.55 34.11
C SER A 531 -39.80 30.67 34.00
N GLN A 532 -39.40 31.85 33.53
CA GLN A 532 -40.29 33.00 33.38
C GLN A 532 -41.30 32.80 32.24
N LYS A 533 -40.91 32.16 31.13
CA LYS A 533 -41.82 31.73 30.05
C LYS A 533 -42.86 30.71 30.56
N ALA A 534 -42.44 29.74 31.37
CA ALA A 534 -43.34 28.77 31.99
C ALA A 534 -44.30 29.41 33.02
N GLN A 535 -43.87 30.47 33.72
CA GLN A 535 -44.75 31.26 34.59
C GLN A 535 -45.76 32.10 33.77
N ALA A 536 -45.32 32.74 32.69
CA ALA A 536 -46.17 33.52 31.81
C ALA A 536 -47.28 32.68 31.15
N VAL A 537 -46.99 31.46 30.70
CA VAL A 537 -47.98 30.53 30.14
C VAL A 537 -49.04 30.09 31.17
N ASN A 538 -48.73 30.15 32.47
CA ASN A 538 -49.68 29.89 33.56
C ASN A 538 -50.39 31.17 34.08
N SER A 539 -50.14 32.33 33.47
CA SER A 539 -50.87 33.57 33.77
C SER A 539 -52.24 33.58 33.08
N LEU A 540 -53.28 33.99 33.81
CA LEU A 540 -54.63 34.15 33.24
C LEU A 540 -54.76 35.40 32.34
N PHE A 541 -53.71 36.23 32.27
CA PHE A 541 -53.65 37.47 31.49
C PHE A 541 -52.59 37.32 30.39
N GLY A 542 -52.99 36.69 29.28
CA GLY A 542 -52.11 36.33 28.17
C GLY A 542 -51.89 37.43 27.12
N GLU A 543 -51.70 38.69 27.52
CA GLU A 543 -51.34 39.78 26.61
C GLU A 543 -49.92 40.29 26.87
N THR A 544 -49.06 40.08 25.87
CA THR A 544 -47.87 40.88 25.50
C THR A 544 -47.11 41.61 26.61
N ASP A 545 -46.11 40.91 27.15
CA ASP A 545 -44.75 41.46 27.24
C ASP A 545 -43.79 40.39 26.72
N GLU A 546 -42.85 40.75 25.84
CA GLU A 546 -41.72 39.86 25.54
C GLU A 546 -40.82 39.76 26.77
N VAL A 547 -40.32 38.56 27.07
CA VAL A 547 -39.53 38.29 28.28
C VAL A 547 -38.11 38.84 28.11
N MET A 548 -37.97 40.17 28.14
CA MET A 548 -36.72 40.92 28.01
C MET A 548 -35.86 40.80 29.26
N ILE A 549 -35.31 39.60 29.50
CA ILE A 549 -34.08 39.45 30.27
C ILE A 549 -32.95 39.94 29.36
N PRO A 550 -32.18 40.98 29.74
CA PRO A 550 -31.08 41.48 28.91
C PRO A 550 -29.99 40.42 28.75
N GLU A 551 -29.46 40.27 27.53
CA GLU A 551 -28.39 39.33 27.24
C GLU A 551 -27.09 39.74 27.96
N PRO A 552 -26.36 38.78 28.59
CA PRO A 552 -25.07 39.07 29.21
C PRO A 552 -24.06 39.68 28.22
N PRO A 553 -23.30 40.71 28.61
CA PRO A 553 -22.25 41.25 27.74
C PRO A 553 -21.16 40.21 27.53
N LEU A 554 -20.62 40.14 26.31
CA LEU A 554 -19.41 39.38 26.03
C LEU A 554 -18.23 40.00 26.82
N PRO A 555 -17.44 39.21 27.56
CA PRO A 555 -16.27 39.72 28.25
C PRO A 555 -15.20 40.11 27.23
N ASP A 556 -14.53 41.23 27.49
CA ASP A 556 -13.35 41.65 26.73
C ASP A 556 -12.12 40.92 27.27
N CYS A 557 -11.47 40.14 26.42
CA CYS A 557 -10.26 39.39 26.74
C CYS A 557 -9.41 39.16 25.48
N ASN A 558 -8.13 38.84 25.67
CA ASN A 558 -7.25 38.50 24.57
C ASN A 558 -7.55 37.09 24.04
N PRO A 559 -7.56 36.87 22.71
CA PRO A 559 -7.60 35.52 22.14
C PRO A 559 -6.44 34.65 22.64
N TRP A 560 -6.70 33.35 22.80
CA TRP A 560 -5.67 32.37 23.13
C TRP A 560 -4.56 32.34 22.06
N PRO A 561 -3.28 32.21 22.45
CA PRO A 561 -2.19 31.86 21.55
C PRO A 561 -2.51 30.61 20.71
N LEU A 562 -2.00 30.51 19.48
CA LEU A 562 -2.35 29.41 18.56
C LEU A 562 -2.10 28.04 19.20
N LEU A 563 -0.93 27.84 19.81
CA LEU A 563 -0.59 26.59 20.50
C LEU A 563 -1.55 26.25 21.66
N GLU A 564 -2.05 27.24 22.40
CA GLU A 564 -3.05 27.03 23.45
C GLU A 564 -4.42 26.68 22.85
N LYS A 565 -4.89 27.43 21.85
CA LYS A 565 -6.13 27.14 21.11
C LYS A 565 -6.11 25.71 20.55
N LEU A 566 -5.02 25.32 19.89
CA LEU A 566 -4.87 24.00 19.27
C LEU A 566 -4.78 22.88 20.31
N ASN A 567 -4.07 23.06 21.42
CA ASN A 567 -4.05 22.06 22.50
C ASN A 567 -5.41 21.92 23.19
N ASN A 568 -6.15 23.01 23.38
CA ASN A 568 -7.51 23.01 23.92
C ASN A 568 -8.52 22.33 22.96
N GLU A 569 -8.39 22.55 21.65
CA GLU A 569 -9.16 21.84 20.62
C GLU A 569 -8.85 20.34 20.59
N LYS A 570 -7.56 19.96 20.66
CA LYS A 570 -7.08 18.57 20.67
C LYS A 570 -7.56 17.76 21.87
N GLN A 571 -7.80 18.40 23.02
CA GLN A 571 -8.38 17.73 24.19
C GLN A 571 -9.78 17.16 23.94
N VAL A 572 -10.55 17.74 23.01
CA VAL A 572 -11.95 17.39 22.71
C VAL A 572 -12.12 16.69 21.36
N THR A 573 -11.45 17.16 20.31
CA THR A 573 -11.52 16.58 18.95
C THR A 573 -10.54 15.41 18.75
N GLY A 574 -9.52 15.30 19.61
CA GLY A 574 -8.41 14.35 19.49
C GLY A 574 -7.24 14.83 18.61
N ILE A 575 -7.46 15.83 17.74
CA ILE A 575 -6.46 16.31 16.78
C ILE A 575 -6.37 17.85 16.73
N PHE A 576 -5.56 18.38 15.83
CA PHE A 576 -5.56 19.79 15.46
C PHE A 576 -6.37 19.95 14.16
N VAL A 577 -7.52 20.65 14.23
CA VAL A 577 -8.44 20.86 13.09
C VAL A 577 -8.31 22.29 12.55
N SER A 578 -8.12 23.27 13.43
CA SER A 578 -8.02 24.70 13.08
C SER A 578 -6.71 25.10 12.38
N GLY A 579 -5.72 24.22 12.33
CA GLY A 579 -4.37 24.51 11.83
C GLY A 579 -3.34 23.51 12.36
N HIS A 580 -2.06 23.75 12.09
CA HIS A 580 -0.94 22.99 12.65
C HIS A 580 -0.16 23.83 13.69
N PRO A 581 0.37 23.23 14.77
CA PRO A 581 1.22 23.96 15.74
C PRO A 581 2.54 24.52 15.20
N LEU A 582 2.84 24.31 13.91
CA LEU A 582 3.98 24.89 13.20
C LEU A 582 3.56 26.03 12.25
N ASP A 583 2.28 26.39 12.14
CA ASP A 583 1.81 27.43 11.21
C ASP A 583 2.44 28.80 11.51
N ASP A 584 2.67 29.11 12.80
CA ASP A 584 3.42 30.29 13.25
C ASP A 584 4.88 30.32 12.72
N TYR A 585 5.43 29.16 12.35
CA TYR A 585 6.81 28.92 11.87
C TYR A 585 6.86 28.37 10.43
N ARG A 586 5.76 28.49 9.67
CA ARG A 586 5.62 27.85 8.36
C ARG A 586 6.71 28.28 7.38
N LEU A 587 7.07 29.56 7.40
CA LEU A 587 8.09 30.15 6.54
C LEU A 587 9.48 29.59 6.83
N GLU A 588 9.82 29.41 8.11
CA GLU A 588 11.06 28.80 8.56
C GLU A 588 11.15 27.33 8.16
N VAL A 589 10.03 26.60 8.23
CA VAL A 589 9.93 25.22 7.74
C VAL A 589 10.16 25.19 6.23
N GLU A 590 9.38 25.94 5.44
CA GLU A 590 9.45 25.92 3.97
C GLU A 590 10.80 26.41 3.40
N ASN A 591 11.50 27.35 4.07
CA ASN A 591 12.78 27.87 3.58
C ASN A 591 14.03 27.14 4.10
N PHE A 592 14.04 26.57 5.31
CA PHE A 592 15.26 26.01 5.92
C PHE A 592 15.29 24.47 6.03
N VAL A 593 14.16 23.77 5.93
CA VAL A 593 14.10 22.30 5.96
C VAL A 593 14.58 21.71 4.64
N THR A 594 15.33 20.61 4.69
CA THR A 594 15.88 19.94 3.49
C THR A 594 15.21 18.60 3.16
N CYS A 595 14.36 18.10 4.06
CA CYS A 595 13.72 16.78 4.03
C CYS A 595 12.51 16.78 4.99
N THR A 596 11.37 16.24 4.57
CA THR A 596 10.24 16.03 5.51
C THR A 596 10.52 14.83 6.41
N LEU A 597 9.87 14.73 7.58
CA LEU A 597 10.15 13.67 8.56
C LEU A 597 9.88 12.25 8.03
N ASN A 598 8.94 12.09 7.09
CA ASN A 598 8.67 10.82 6.44
C ASN A 598 9.79 10.36 5.49
N GLU A 599 10.55 11.29 4.90
CA GLU A 599 11.57 11.02 3.88
C GLU A 599 12.99 10.88 4.47
N VAL A 600 13.14 10.94 5.80
CA VAL A 600 14.43 10.93 6.50
C VAL A 600 15.22 9.66 6.19
N ASP A 601 14.55 8.51 6.25
CA ASP A 601 15.15 7.19 6.06
C ASP A 601 15.46 6.89 4.58
N ASP A 602 14.74 7.49 3.63
CA ASP A 602 15.07 7.43 2.20
C ASP A 602 16.28 8.31 1.84
N ASN A 603 16.49 9.42 2.55
CA ASN A 603 17.57 10.38 2.29
C ASN A 603 18.92 10.01 2.96
N GLN A 604 19.18 8.71 3.21
CA GLN A 604 20.42 8.19 3.79
C GLN A 604 21.72 8.66 3.10
N ASN A 605 21.65 8.99 1.80
CA ASN A 605 22.79 9.45 1.01
C ASN A 605 23.20 10.93 1.27
N ARG A 606 22.45 11.72 2.05
CA ARG A 606 22.76 13.14 2.28
C ARG A 606 23.66 13.34 3.52
N PRO A 607 24.78 14.10 3.41
CA PRO A 607 25.71 14.29 4.52
C PRO A 607 25.18 15.21 5.63
N ALA A 608 24.14 15.99 5.36
CA ALA A 608 23.41 16.78 6.34
C ALA A 608 21.92 16.86 5.95
N LEU A 609 21.05 16.81 6.95
CA LEU A 609 19.61 17.01 6.83
C LEU A 609 19.21 18.11 7.83
N ASN A 610 18.59 19.19 7.38
CA ASN A 610 17.84 20.07 8.26
C ASN A 610 16.41 19.54 8.35
N LEU A 611 15.94 19.27 9.56
CA LEU A 611 14.59 18.84 9.89
C LEU A 611 13.97 19.87 10.82
N ALA A 612 12.64 20.03 10.80
CA ALA A 612 11.93 20.88 11.75
C ALA A 612 10.59 20.23 12.14
N GLY A 613 10.17 20.45 13.37
CA GLY A 613 8.93 19.88 13.89
C GLY A 613 8.64 20.27 15.33
N MET A 614 7.50 19.86 15.86
CA MET A 614 7.15 20.03 17.28
C MET A 614 7.37 18.72 18.03
N VAL A 615 7.90 18.80 19.25
CA VAL A 615 8.03 17.62 20.14
C VAL A 615 6.64 17.19 20.60
N THR A 616 6.20 16.00 20.19
CA THR A 616 4.91 15.41 20.60
C THR A 616 5.03 14.52 21.83
N LEU A 617 6.23 14.00 22.10
CA LEU A 617 6.48 13.07 23.20
C LEU A 617 7.96 13.08 23.65
N ALA A 618 8.22 13.48 24.90
CA ALA A 618 9.54 13.49 25.54
C ALA A 618 9.68 12.44 26.66
N ARG A 619 10.17 11.24 26.32
CA ARG A 619 10.40 10.16 27.32
C ARG A 619 11.84 10.16 27.83
N HIS A 620 12.05 10.87 28.93
CA HIS A 620 13.31 10.83 29.69
C HIS A 620 13.47 9.53 30.48
N LEU A 621 14.55 8.78 30.24
CA LEU A 621 14.82 7.47 30.82
C LEU A 621 16.22 7.39 31.43
N VAL A 622 16.45 6.35 32.24
CA VAL A 622 17.75 6.06 32.87
C VAL A 622 18.14 4.62 32.55
N SER A 623 19.40 4.40 32.19
CA SER A 623 19.95 3.08 31.91
C SER A 623 20.34 2.34 33.20
N LYS A 624 20.55 1.02 33.13
CA LYS A 624 21.05 0.21 34.26
C LYS A 624 22.40 0.69 34.82
N ASN A 625 23.14 1.51 34.07
CA ASN A 625 24.45 2.05 34.44
C ASN A 625 24.35 3.48 35.01
N GLY A 626 23.14 3.98 35.32
CA GLY A 626 22.91 5.34 35.84
C GLY A 626 22.92 6.44 34.77
N ASN A 627 23.49 6.19 33.59
CA ASN A 627 23.49 7.15 32.48
C ASN A 627 22.06 7.38 31.97
N GLY A 628 21.67 8.66 31.86
CA GLY A 628 20.41 9.07 31.25
C GLY A 628 20.41 8.90 29.73
N TRP A 629 19.22 8.66 29.18
CA TRP A 629 18.93 8.61 27.74
C TRP A 629 17.48 9.02 27.51
N GLY A 630 17.08 9.25 26.26
CA GLY A 630 15.71 9.65 25.95
C GLY A 630 15.21 9.05 24.65
N ILE A 631 13.90 8.84 24.59
CA ILE A 631 13.15 8.58 23.35
C ILE A 631 12.31 9.84 23.09
N PHE A 632 12.42 10.40 21.90
CA PHE A 632 11.75 11.63 21.52
C PHE A 632 11.00 11.42 20.20
N GLU A 633 9.75 11.86 20.17
CA GLU A 633 8.95 11.94 18.96
C GLU A 633 8.84 13.41 18.53
N LEU A 634 9.17 13.67 17.26
CA LEU A 634 9.00 14.97 16.62
C LEU A 634 7.97 14.82 15.49
N SER A 635 7.05 15.76 15.36
CA SER A 635 6.03 15.77 14.30
C SER A 635 6.11 17.03 13.45
N ASP A 636 5.99 16.85 12.13
CA ASP A 636 5.93 17.91 11.13
C ASP A 636 4.55 17.93 10.45
N TYR A 637 4.43 18.69 9.36
CA TYR A 637 3.19 18.78 8.58
C TYR A 637 2.72 17.45 7.96
N ASN A 638 3.62 16.47 7.82
CA ASN A 638 3.47 15.29 6.98
C ASN A 638 3.51 13.97 7.80
N GLY A 639 4.10 13.96 8.99
CA GLY A 639 4.14 12.78 9.86
C GLY A 639 4.87 12.98 11.21
N SER A 640 5.44 11.88 11.72
CA SER A 640 6.20 11.81 12.98
C SER A 640 7.46 10.98 12.80
N TYR A 641 8.54 11.34 13.51
CA TYR A 641 9.78 10.56 13.59
C TYR A 641 10.19 10.31 15.05
N GLU A 642 10.32 9.04 15.44
CA GLU A 642 10.88 8.65 16.75
C GLU A 642 12.39 8.46 16.64
N PHE A 643 13.17 9.22 17.42
CA PHE A 643 14.61 9.05 17.55
C PHE A 643 15.03 8.91 19.02
N LYS A 644 16.26 8.45 19.23
CA LYS A 644 16.79 8.09 20.56
C LYS A 644 18.10 8.82 20.81
N LEU A 645 18.20 9.50 21.94
CA LEU A 645 19.42 10.21 22.35
C LEU A 645 20.05 9.54 23.56
N PHE A 646 21.37 9.38 23.53
CA PHE A 646 22.15 8.67 24.53
C PHE A 646 23.35 9.52 24.99
N GLY A 647 23.76 9.38 26.26
CA GLY A 647 25.04 9.93 26.75
C GLY A 647 25.14 11.45 26.63
N GLU A 648 26.22 11.94 26.02
CA GLU A 648 26.52 13.37 25.91
C GLU A 648 25.49 14.13 25.06
N ASP A 649 25.04 13.56 23.94
CA ASP A 649 24.03 14.18 23.07
C ASP A 649 22.70 14.36 23.82
N TYR A 650 22.33 13.38 24.67
CA TYR A 650 21.18 13.51 25.57
C TYR A 650 21.37 14.61 26.62
N GLN A 651 22.52 14.65 27.32
CA GLN A 651 22.78 15.69 28.33
C GLN A 651 22.79 17.10 27.72
N LYS A 652 23.37 17.27 26.54
CA LYS A 652 23.46 18.56 25.82
C LYS A 652 22.08 19.10 25.47
N PHE A 653 21.21 18.28 24.88
CA PHE A 653 19.96 18.76 24.28
C PHE A 653 18.69 18.57 25.15
N LYS A 654 18.79 17.92 26.32
CA LYS A 654 17.63 17.60 27.20
C LYS A 654 16.65 18.77 27.43
N HIS A 655 17.15 19.99 27.59
CA HIS A 655 16.37 21.19 27.90
C HIS A 655 15.58 21.77 26.72
N LEU A 656 15.92 21.36 25.48
CA LEU A 656 15.19 21.74 24.27
C LEU A 656 14.07 20.74 23.97
N PHE A 657 14.26 19.46 24.31
CA PHE A 657 13.27 18.41 24.09
C PHE A 657 12.29 18.30 25.27
N GLU A 658 11.35 19.25 25.33
CA GLU A 658 10.17 19.23 26.20
C GLU A 658 8.91 19.26 25.34
N ASP A 659 7.82 18.61 25.78
CA ASP A 659 6.58 18.49 25.03
C ASP A 659 6.01 19.86 24.60
N GLY A 660 5.62 19.98 23.33
CA GLY A 660 5.06 21.20 22.75
C GLY A 660 6.10 22.22 22.26
N LYS A 661 7.40 22.00 22.44
CA LYS A 661 8.43 22.90 21.85
C LYS A 661 8.60 22.65 20.35
N ALA A 662 8.63 23.73 19.58
CA ALA A 662 8.96 23.74 18.16
C ALA A 662 10.49 23.80 17.97
N LEU A 663 11.06 22.81 17.30
CA LEU A 663 12.51 22.61 17.18
C LEU A 663 12.98 22.49 15.73
N PHE A 664 14.19 22.99 15.49
CA PHE A 664 14.95 22.84 14.26
C PHE A 664 16.19 21.98 14.54
N ILE A 665 16.36 20.89 13.82
CA ILE A 665 17.38 19.86 14.04
C ILE A 665 18.28 19.76 12.81
N LYS A 666 19.60 19.89 13.00
CA LYS A 666 20.58 19.51 11.97
C LYS A 666 21.11 18.11 12.28
N ALA A 667 20.73 17.14 11.45
CA ALA A 667 21.14 15.74 11.54
C ALA A 667 22.09 15.36 10.40
N GLY A 668 22.59 14.13 10.42
CA GLY A 668 23.26 13.49 9.29
C GLY A 668 23.54 12.02 9.58
N TRP A 669 23.48 11.20 8.54
CA TRP A 669 23.67 9.76 8.65
C TRP A 669 25.14 9.40 8.89
N GLN A 670 25.37 8.43 9.79
CA GLN A 670 26.67 7.80 10.04
C GLN A 670 26.50 6.29 10.10
N ARG A 671 27.53 5.50 9.75
CA ARG A 671 27.49 4.05 9.98
C ARG A 671 27.48 3.78 11.49
N SER A 672 26.52 2.99 11.96
CA SER A 672 26.46 2.55 13.36
C SER A 672 27.66 1.66 13.69
N TRP A 673 28.13 1.73 14.94
CA TRP A 673 29.18 0.84 15.46
C TRP A 673 28.62 -0.48 16.04
N ARG A 674 27.28 -0.62 16.12
CA ARG A 674 26.63 -1.79 16.78
C ARG A 674 25.84 -2.69 15.84
N ASN A 675 25.22 -2.11 14.81
CA ASN A 675 24.48 -2.84 13.78
C ASN A 675 25.09 -2.52 12.41
N GLU A 676 24.95 -3.44 11.45
CA GLU A 676 25.33 -3.20 10.04
C GLU A 676 24.30 -2.30 9.33
N GLY A 677 24.19 -1.04 9.77
CA GLY A 677 23.25 -0.07 9.24
C GLY A 677 23.68 1.38 9.46
N MET A 678 22.96 2.31 8.84
CA MET A 678 23.11 3.73 9.10
C MET A 678 22.30 4.14 10.34
N GLU A 679 22.80 5.12 11.08
CA GLU A 679 22.19 5.71 12.28
C GLU A 679 22.16 7.23 12.11
N LEU A 680 21.00 7.85 12.39
CA LEU A 680 20.80 9.28 12.21
C LEU A 680 21.39 10.04 13.40
N LYS A 681 22.58 10.64 13.23
CA LYS A 681 23.21 11.43 14.29
C LYS A 681 22.79 12.90 14.23
N ILE A 682 22.20 13.38 15.33
CA ILE A 682 21.96 14.82 15.55
C ILE A 682 23.30 15.53 15.81
N LYS A 683 23.51 16.66 15.13
CA LYS A 683 24.71 17.51 15.23
C LYS A 683 24.42 18.80 16.00
N ASP A 684 23.27 19.42 15.73
CA ASP A 684 22.81 20.67 16.35
C ASP A 684 21.29 20.68 16.50
N VAL A 685 20.78 21.35 17.53
CA VAL A 685 19.34 21.52 17.82
C VAL A 685 19.12 22.95 18.31
N LYS A 686 18.09 23.60 17.78
CA LYS A 686 17.65 24.95 18.18
C LYS A 686 16.13 24.98 18.34
N LEU A 687 15.62 25.96 19.08
CA LEU A 687 14.21 26.35 18.97
C LEU A 687 13.96 26.86 17.54
N LEU A 688 12.75 26.67 17.00
CA LEU A 688 12.34 27.33 15.74
C LEU A 688 12.23 28.85 15.92
N GLU A 689 11.79 29.28 17.09
CA GLU A 689 11.87 30.66 17.56
C GLU A 689 13.32 31.18 17.45
N GLY A 690 13.52 32.22 16.63
CA GLY A 690 14.83 32.80 16.37
C GLY A 690 15.71 32.07 15.34
N VAL A 691 15.28 30.96 14.72
CA VAL A 691 16.03 30.32 13.62
C VAL A 691 16.03 31.19 12.36
N ALA A 692 14.94 31.89 12.05
CA ALA A 692 14.90 32.89 10.98
C ALA A 692 16.02 33.93 11.14
N GLU A 693 16.10 34.56 12.31
CA GLU A 693 17.11 35.59 12.61
C GLU A 693 18.55 35.03 12.62
N ASN A 694 18.75 33.78 13.03
CA ASN A 694 20.08 33.19 13.15
C ASN A 694 20.59 32.51 11.86
N MET A 695 19.72 32.18 10.91
CA MET A 695 20.11 31.56 9.62
C MET A 695 20.05 32.54 8.45
N THR A 696 19.15 33.53 8.46
CA THR A 696 19.01 34.49 7.36
C THR A 696 20.21 35.43 7.29
N GLN A 697 20.93 35.41 6.16
CA GLN A 697 21.98 36.38 5.82
C GLN A 697 21.43 37.49 4.92
N ALA A 698 20.49 37.19 4.04
CA ALA A 698 19.87 38.17 3.14
C ALA A 698 18.44 37.81 2.70
N ILE A 699 17.55 38.80 2.67
CA ILE A 699 16.26 38.70 1.99
C ILE A 699 16.46 39.21 0.55
N THR A 700 16.04 38.43 -0.45
CA THR A 700 16.06 38.84 -1.86
C THR A 700 14.63 39.01 -2.36
N ILE A 701 14.20 40.25 -2.57
CA ILE A 701 12.87 40.57 -3.11
C ILE A 701 12.92 40.50 -4.64
N LYS A 702 12.04 39.72 -5.27
CA LYS A 702 11.95 39.54 -6.73
C LYS A 702 10.80 40.38 -7.27
N LEU A 703 11.13 41.37 -8.11
CA LEU A 703 10.16 42.32 -8.65
C LEU A 703 10.07 42.17 -10.17
N PRO A 704 8.92 41.75 -10.73
CA PRO A 704 8.65 41.87 -12.15
C PRO A 704 8.71 43.34 -12.57
N VAL A 705 9.47 43.68 -13.60
CA VAL A 705 9.62 45.09 -14.05
C VAL A 705 8.27 45.72 -14.41
N GLU A 706 7.33 44.91 -14.89
CA GLU A 706 5.95 45.27 -15.22
C GLU A 706 5.11 45.72 -13.99
N ALA A 707 5.47 45.31 -12.78
CA ALA A 707 4.72 45.58 -11.54
C ALA A 707 5.26 46.80 -10.73
N ILE A 708 6.39 47.38 -11.15
CA ILE A 708 7.06 48.43 -10.39
C ILE A 708 6.29 49.75 -10.52
N THR A 709 5.66 50.18 -9.42
CA THR A 709 4.98 51.47 -9.28
C THR A 709 5.60 52.26 -8.13
N MET A 710 5.45 53.60 -8.13
CA MET A 710 5.95 54.42 -7.01
C MET A 710 5.27 54.05 -5.69
N GLU A 711 3.95 53.79 -5.68
CA GLU A 711 3.23 53.33 -4.48
C GLU A 711 3.79 52.02 -3.92
N MET A 712 4.18 51.06 -4.78
CA MET A 712 4.83 49.82 -4.33
C MET A 712 6.23 50.09 -3.76
N ILE A 713 7.02 50.99 -4.38
CA ILE A 713 8.34 51.38 -3.88
C ILE A 713 8.21 52.06 -2.51
N ASP A 714 7.29 53.00 -2.36
CA ASP A 714 7.07 53.76 -1.11
C ASP A 714 6.60 52.84 0.03
N ARG A 715 5.69 51.88 -0.25
CA ARG A 715 5.27 50.86 0.73
C ARG A 715 6.41 49.92 1.13
N ILE A 716 7.25 49.48 0.19
CA ILE A 716 8.43 48.66 0.50
C ILE A 716 9.45 49.47 1.33
N ASP A 717 9.63 50.76 1.04
CA ASP A 717 10.50 51.67 1.80
C ASP A 717 9.98 51.88 3.23
N GLU A 718 8.66 51.99 3.42
CA GLU A 718 8.00 52.09 4.72
C GLU A 718 8.07 50.79 5.53
N LEU A 719 7.81 49.63 4.92
CA LEU A 719 7.99 48.32 5.55
C LEU A 719 9.44 48.08 6.01
N CYS A 720 10.42 48.49 5.19
CA CYS A 720 11.85 48.40 5.56
C CYS A 720 12.22 49.30 6.74
N LYS A 721 11.49 50.40 6.99
CA LYS A 721 11.68 51.26 8.17
C LYS A 721 10.98 50.71 9.42
N GLN A 722 9.79 50.11 9.25
CA GLN A 722 9.04 49.51 10.36
C GLN A 722 9.73 48.25 10.91
N HIS A 723 10.44 47.51 10.05
CA HIS A 723 11.16 46.28 10.39
C HIS A 723 12.68 46.44 10.23
N GLU A 724 13.29 47.54 10.69
CA GLU A 724 14.75 47.73 10.61
C GLU A 724 15.51 46.64 11.41
N GLY A 725 16.58 46.07 10.85
CA GLY A 725 17.24 44.89 11.44
C GLY A 725 18.55 44.45 10.77
N PRO A 726 19.07 43.25 11.10
CA PRO A 726 20.45 42.87 10.76
C PRO A 726 20.64 42.21 9.37
N HIS A 727 19.59 41.72 8.72
CA HIS A 727 19.73 40.97 7.46
C HIS A 727 19.84 41.89 6.25
N ARG A 728 20.66 41.52 5.26
CA ARG A 728 20.93 42.37 4.11
C ARG A 728 19.78 42.32 3.11
N LEU A 729 19.26 43.48 2.72
CA LEU A 729 18.25 43.56 1.66
C LEU A 729 18.92 43.45 0.27
N ARG A 730 18.44 42.51 -0.53
CA ARG A 730 18.72 42.34 -1.97
C ARG A 730 17.41 42.48 -2.76
N MET A 731 17.53 42.87 -4.02
CA MET A 731 16.42 42.98 -4.95
C MET A 731 16.82 42.36 -6.29
N GLU A 732 16.00 41.49 -6.88
CA GLU A 732 16.21 40.91 -8.21
C GLU A 732 15.10 41.41 -9.13
N LEU A 733 15.43 42.35 -10.03
CA LEU A 733 14.46 42.85 -11.01
C LEU A 733 14.37 41.87 -12.17
N VAL A 734 13.17 41.39 -12.49
CA VAL A 734 12.93 40.35 -13.50
C VAL A 734 12.12 40.91 -14.66
N ASP A 735 12.74 41.00 -15.84
CA ASP A 735 12.03 41.29 -17.10
C ASP A 735 11.50 39.97 -17.66
N LYS A 736 10.19 39.68 -17.44
CA LYS A 736 9.57 38.44 -17.91
C LYS A 736 9.52 38.39 -19.45
N SER A 737 9.45 39.54 -20.13
CA SER A 737 9.46 39.64 -21.60
C SER A 737 10.82 39.30 -22.25
N LYS A 738 11.95 39.68 -21.62
CA LYS A 738 13.31 39.45 -22.16
C LYS A 738 14.10 38.36 -21.43
N ARG A 739 13.52 37.75 -20.39
CA ARG A 739 14.18 36.79 -19.46
C ARG A 739 15.44 37.34 -18.78
N LEU A 740 15.55 38.67 -18.65
CA LEU A 740 16.67 39.32 -17.98
C LEU A 740 16.41 39.36 -16.47
N ARG A 741 17.49 39.22 -15.68
CA ARG A 741 17.46 39.36 -14.22
C ARG A 741 18.58 40.29 -13.78
N LEU A 742 18.25 41.32 -12.99
CA LEU A 742 19.20 42.29 -12.46
C LEU A 742 19.23 42.19 -10.94
N ALA A 743 20.26 41.53 -10.40
CA ALA A 743 20.49 41.46 -8.96
C ALA A 743 21.13 42.77 -8.45
N MET A 744 20.45 43.37 -7.47
CA MET A 744 20.83 44.60 -6.77
C MET A 744 20.93 44.30 -5.26
N ALA A 745 21.75 45.07 -4.54
CA ALA A 745 21.90 44.95 -3.10
C ALA A 745 21.86 46.33 -2.44
N ALA A 746 21.01 46.50 -1.42
CA ALA A 746 20.91 47.74 -0.69
C ALA A 746 22.18 47.96 0.16
N LYS A 747 22.86 49.09 -0.04
CA LYS A 747 24.01 49.47 0.79
C LYS A 747 23.52 50.23 2.01
N GLY A 748 23.80 49.70 3.21
CA GLY A 748 23.50 50.39 4.47
C GLY A 748 22.06 50.31 4.95
N ARG A 749 21.20 49.48 4.33
CA ARG A 749 19.88 49.11 4.86
C ARG A 749 19.87 47.63 5.23
N GLY A 750 19.44 47.35 6.45
CA GLY A 750 19.16 46.01 6.93
C GLY A 750 17.74 45.93 7.47
N VAL A 751 17.13 44.76 7.35
CA VAL A 751 15.74 44.48 7.72
C VAL A 751 15.73 43.27 8.66
N ASN A 752 14.76 43.16 9.57
CA ASN A 752 14.53 41.94 10.35
C ASN A 752 13.61 40.98 9.56
N ALA A 753 14.00 39.70 9.47
CA ALA A 753 13.37 38.69 8.63
C ALA A 753 12.25 37.95 9.37
N THR A 754 11.42 38.69 10.12
CA THR A 754 10.32 38.11 10.89
C THR A 754 9.13 37.76 9.98
N ASN A 755 8.33 36.79 10.43
CA ASN A 755 7.11 36.34 9.75
C ASN A 755 6.20 37.52 9.35
N GLY A 756 6.04 38.53 10.22
CA GLY A 756 5.26 39.75 9.93
C GLY A 756 5.77 40.57 8.73
N PHE A 757 7.08 40.74 8.55
CA PHE A 757 7.63 41.44 7.38
C PHE A 757 7.37 40.66 6.07
N ILE A 758 7.42 39.33 6.14
CA ILE A 758 7.19 38.46 4.98
C ILE A 758 5.71 38.43 4.59
N VAL A 759 4.80 38.33 5.57
CA VAL A 759 3.34 38.38 5.33
C VAL A 759 2.91 39.69 4.69
N GLU A 760 3.53 40.83 5.02
CA GLU A 760 3.26 42.09 4.33
C GLU A 760 3.84 42.15 2.90
N LEU A 761 4.98 41.51 2.62
CA LEU A 761 5.46 41.34 1.24
C LEU A 761 4.52 40.46 0.40
N GLU A 762 3.95 39.40 0.99
CA GLU A 762 2.94 38.55 0.33
C GLU A 762 1.63 39.30 0.08
N ARG A 763 1.19 40.15 1.03
CA ARG A 763 0.03 41.06 0.85
C ARG A 763 0.25 42.09 -0.27
N LEU A 764 1.49 42.48 -0.55
CA LEU A 764 1.85 43.30 -1.71
C LEU A 764 2.00 42.50 -3.01
N GLY A 765 1.85 41.17 -2.97
CA GLY A 765 1.97 40.28 -4.14
C GLY A 765 3.39 40.13 -4.68
N VAL A 766 4.40 40.31 -3.84
CA VAL A 766 5.82 40.35 -4.25
C VAL A 766 6.51 39.02 -3.99
N GLU A 767 7.08 38.42 -5.05
CA GLU A 767 7.91 37.21 -4.94
C GLU A 767 9.16 37.52 -4.06
N TYR A 768 9.56 36.62 -3.16
CA TYR A 768 10.76 36.78 -2.33
C TYR A 768 11.58 35.49 -2.24
N GLN A 769 12.76 35.57 -1.64
CA GLN A 769 13.63 34.44 -1.32
C GLN A 769 14.51 34.76 -0.11
N VAL A 770 14.44 33.93 0.93
CA VAL A 770 15.35 33.96 2.08
C VAL A 770 16.68 33.29 1.70
N ASN A 771 17.82 33.78 2.21
CA ASN A 771 19.19 33.32 1.88
C ASN A 771 20.07 33.29 3.14
#